data_AF-A0A843CFU2-F1
#
_entry.id   AF-A0A843CFU2-F1
#
_cell.length_a   1.000
_cell.length_b   1.000
_cell.length_c   1.000
_cell.angle_alpha   90.00
_cell.angle_beta   90.00
_cell.angle_gamma   90.00
#
_symmetry.space_group_name_H-M   'P 1'
#
loop_
_entity.id
_entity.type
_entity.pdbx_description
1 polymer ?
#
loop_
_entity_poly.entity_id
_entity_poly.type
_entity_poly.pdbx_seq_one_letter_code
_entity_poly.pdbx_strand_id
1 'polypeptide(L)'
;MQTNRTAPPPTILLPTSSIPGSCGTGFGQLTIHLVNQEDNNSTILDVFNKLTIANQPSGAPSATVSDQGGATPTGTYIFPCILAGTYKVSSSIYGSTSPCTITIPTSCVSINSGQYVSATFLVDWNSPSTKKPTQAGIYIPRALAHLLDKPAFVSGFFGSTAVYDDEFTTPNNGIPNLFNNTAECVDHPWFNPCKPVSAYNFVSDTIAGGSEWWTQFGANIAVGPGYSGVTDLRAACEDFVEAGFQVVGGANSTDCGDVALASRGNTAPSTYPHLNNNAKSIIFLIRNSIGRKQFGTILADTIDFLFGTPSSAGGGTVSFGPPPIPQIKYYTIFQTLPCVIGDGDNPNCWTLYTGGFTELEDPGYLYALAYSAFASSICGGQFEHQPDNYPFFCDPKFDTFAGNGESSTSVAAALPLFAKAAQLAAIDGLNVPVYTPVSQFIELNGWNLQQCTGSTCAPTQSSLVNTLDHGIEIGNDYWTVLNARQIPGYTPASSAYTPGGGDPNMIRRGFSETPGGFSPFTASDSWGVDVISQIYESLLHLNPLTSFGNAQVVDWQTTSHSSAYNPTMTCSSPATGPVKGCTVQLWHLRNDLAFQDGTPVTANDVAYTLLSYRDVPSAWFGGQVSSVSSATVLDCGTGQPCKTVQVVLAQQSPFSEIYVGTVPIIPEHIWEPICGPIVNNAIPSASSSQCADLSFDPLRQGILIGDGPWQCIVVPGHPNAGHVGGPCGEGCDFIPGTQCLSCGVICPGDKLLLSRYEQYSRCCPDDTSTSLYKLSWADKNNDG
;
A
#
# COMPACT_ATOMS: atom_id res chain seq x y z
N MET A 1 -12.31 -3.74 -17.63
CA MET A 1 -11.08 -3.00 -17.28
C MET A 1 -9.81 -3.80 -17.59
N GLN A 2 -9.80 -5.13 -17.44
CA GLN A 2 -8.60 -5.95 -17.72
C GLN A 2 -8.91 -7.12 -18.65
N THR A 3 -7.86 -7.73 -19.21
CA THR A 3 -7.92 -8.91 -20.08
C THR A 3 -6.86 -9.93 -19.68
N ASN A 4 -6.99 -11.17 -20.14
CA ASN A 4 -5.98 -12.21 -19.93
C ASN A 4 -4.64 -11.79 -20.54
N ARG A 5 -3.56 -11.97 -19.78
CA ARG A 5 -2.19 -11.80 -20.24
C ARG A 5 -1.74 -13.06 -20.96
N THR A 6 -1.01 -12.88 -22.05
CA THR A 6 -0.31 -13.96 -22.74
C THR A 6 1.18 -13.62 -22.72
N ALA A 7 1.95 -14.41 -21.98
CA ALA A 7 3.41 -14.30 -21.89
C ALA A 7 4.04 -15.58 -22.49
N PRO A 8 4.39 -15.59 -23.79
CA PRO A 8 5.08 -16.73 -24.40
C PRO A 8 6.50 -16.83 -23.82
N PRO A 9 7.10 -18.03 -23.68
CA PRO A 9 8.41 -18.13 -23.02
C PRO A 9 9.48 -17.24 -23.69
N PRO A 10 10.35 -16.56 -22.91
CA PRO A 10 11.39 -15.69 -23.45
C PRO A 10 12.28 -16.43 -24.43
N THR A 11 12.69 -15.80 -25.52
CA THR A 11 13.54 -16.49 -26.51
C THR A 11 14.49 -15.55 -27.22
N ILE A 12 15.67 -16.07 -27.51
CA ILE A 12 16.62 -15.42 -28.41
C ILE A 12 16.31 -15.85 -29.83
N LEU A 13 16.25 -14.86 -30.73
CA LEU A 13 16.19 -15.07 -32.17
C LEU A 13 17.61 -14.95 -32.74
N LEU A 14 18.14 -16.07 -33.24
CA LEU A 14 19.49 -16.21 -33.81
C LEU A 14 19.44 -16.36 -35.36
N PRO A 15 20.43 -15.83 -36.10
CA PRO A 15 20.90 -14.44 -36.15
C PRO A 15 20.44 -13.71 -37.44
N THR A 16 20.51 -12.37 -37.47
CA THR A 16 20.32 -11.57 -38.70
C THR A 16 21.62 -11.30 -39.48
N SER A 17 22.81 -11.49 -38.89
CA SER A 17 24.09 -11.52 -39.62
C SER A 17 25.26 -12.13 -38.81
N SER A 18 26.21 -12.77 -39.50
CA SER A 18 27.53 -13.12 -38.99
C SER A 18 28.60 -12.63 -39.97
N ILE A 19 29.51 -11.78 -39.49
CA ILE A 19 30.64 -11.27 -40.28
C ILE A 19 31.96 -11.53 -39.54
N PRO A 20 33.11 -11.54 -40.24
CA PRO A 20 34.41 -11.61 -39.59
C PRO A 20 34.56 -10.45 -38.59
N GLY A 21 34.73 -10.79 -37.31
CA GLY A 21 34.90 -9.84 -36.21
C GLY A 21 36.36 -9.40 -36.04
N SER A 22 36.57 -8.32 -35.28
CA SER A 22 37.89 -7.76 -34.96
C SER A 22 38.56 -8.38 -33.73
N CYS A 23 37.93 -9.37 -33.09
CA CYS A 23 38.45 -10.02 -31.90
C CYS A 23 39.56 -11.04 -32.23
N GLY A 24 40.53 -11.19 -31.33
CA GLY A 24 41.63 -12.15 -31.48
C GLY A 24 41.16 -13.62 -31.52
N THR A 25 42.05 -14.51 -31.96
CA THR A 25 41.77 -15.96 -31.98
C THR A 25 41.32 -16.47 -30.61
N GLY A 26 40.23 -17.23 -30.59
CA GLY A 26 39.60 -17.74 -29.37
C GLY A 26 38.46 -16.86 -28.84
N PHE A 27 38.23 -15.66 -29.38
CA PHE A 27 37.24 -14.71 -28.90
C PHE A 27 36.26 -14.28 -29.99
N GLY A 28 35.06 -13.87 -29.61
CA GLY A 28 34.04 -13.29 -30.49
C GLY A 28 33.30 -12.14 -29.80
N GLN A 29 32.46 -11.43 -30.55
CA GLN A 29 31.65 -10.32 -30.04
C GLN A 29 30.17 -10.66 -30.14
N LEU A 30 29.41 -10.28 -29.11
CA LEU A 30 27.95 -10.42 -29.07
C LEU A 30 27.30 -9.06 -28.89
N THR A 31 26.30 -8.79 -29.72
CA THR A 31 25.37 -7.66 -29.57
C THR A 31 23.97 -8.23 -29.37
N ILE A 32 23.29 -7.81 -28.30
CA ILE A 32 21.90 -8.17 -28.01
C ILE A 32 21.03 -6.92 -28.13
N HIS A 33 19.98 -7.01 -28.92
CA HIS A 33 18.88 -6.05 -28.93
C HIS A 33 17.74 -6.59 -28.07
N LEU A 34 17.38 -5.87 -27.02
CA LEU A 34 16.37 -6.28 -26.05
C LEU A 34 15.01 -5.69 -26.42
N VAL A 35 14.00 -6.55 -26.57
CA VAL A 35 12.63 -6.14 -26.90
C VAL A 35 11.63 -6.87 -26.02
N ASN A 36 10.52 -6.21 -25.69
CA ASN A 36 9.44 -6.82 -24.93
C ASN A 36 8.39 -7.41 -25.87
N GLN A 37 8.24 -8.73 -25.87
CA GLN A 37 7.31 -9.41 -26.78
C GLN A 37 5.84 -9.25 -26.39
N GLU A 38 5.55 -8.82 -25.15
CA GLU A 38 4.19 -8.51 -24.69
C GLU A 38 3.71 -7.11 -25.12
N ASP A 39 4.65 -6.26 -25.55
CA ASP A 39 4.41 -4.86 -25.93
C ASP A 39 4.71 -4.66 -27.43
N ASN A 40 4.16 -5.55 -28.28
CA ASN A 40 4.33 -5.54 -29.74
C ASN A 40 5.80 -5.55 -30.20
N ASN A 41 6.70 -6.22 -29.45
CA ASN A 41 8.14 -6.23 -29.67
C ASN A 41 8.78 -4.83 -29.63
N SER A 42 8.26 -3.94 -28.79
CA SER A 42 8.86 -2.63 -28.55
C SER A 42 10.28 -2.78 -28.00
N THR A 43 11.16 -1.88 -28.41
CA THR A 43 12.52 -1.83 -27.87
C THR A 43 12.48 -1.40 -26.41
N ILE A 44 13.17 -2.15 -25.56
CA ILE A 44 13.28 -1.82 -24.13
C ILE A 44 14.32 -0.71 -23.96
N LEU A 45 13.86 0.46 -23.54
CA LEU A 45 14.68 1.64 -23.26
C LEU A 45 14.78 1.85 -21.75
N ASP A 46 15.48 0.94 -21.08
CA ASP A 46 15.63 0.93 -19.62
C ASP A 46 17.09 1.09 -19.19
N VAL A 47 17.38 2.16 -18.45
CA VAL A 47 18.71 2.48 -17.91
C VAL A 47 19.12 1.60 -16.73
N PHE A 48 18.16 0.99 -16.05
CA PHE A 48 18.40 0.17 -14.85
C PHE A 48 18.70 -1.28 -15.20
N ASN A 49 18.24 -1.74 -16.37
CA ASN A 49 18.45 -3.09 -16.82
C ASN A 49 19.92 -3.38 -17.15
N LYS A 50 20.38 -4.56 -16.73
CA LYS A 50 21.65 -5.15 -17.09
C LYS A 50 21.41 -6.48 -17.77
N LEU A 51 22.22 -6.79 -18.79
CA LEU A 51 22.26 -8.12 -19.36
C LEU A 51 23.50 -8.86 -18.86
N THR A 52 23.27 -10.10 -18.43
CA THR A 52 24.32 -11.03 -18.02
C THR A 52 24.37 -12.18 -19.01
N ILE A 53 25.59 -12.55 -19.42
CA ILE A 53 25.88 -13.79 -20.12
C ILE A 53 26.66 -14.74 -19.22
N ALA A 54 26.32 -16.02 -19.23
CA ALA A 54 27.02 -17.06 -18.47
C ALA A 54 27.33 -18.25 -19.38
N ASN A 55 28.62 -18.59 -19.53
CA ASN A 55 29.05 -19.72 -20.36
C ASN A 55 28.42 -21.03 -19.87
N GLN A 56 28.02 -21.91 -20.78
CA GLN A 56 27.33 -23.16 -20.46
C GLN A 56 28.21 -24.38 -20.74
N PRO A 57 28.17 -25.41 -19.88
CA PRO A 57 27.30 -25.57 -18.71
C PRO A 57 27.90 -25.02 -17.39
N SER A 58 29.16 -24.55 -17.41
CA SER A 58 29.95 -24.21 -16.22
C SER A 58 29.45 -22.98 -15.45
N GLY A 59 28.68 -22.10 -16.10
CA GLY A 59 28.33 -20.77 -15.59
C GLY A 59 29.47 -19.74 -15.69
N ALA A 60 30.69 -20.17 -16.05
CA ALA A 60 31.89 -19.34 -16.10
C ALA A 60 32.71 -19.61 -17.38
N PRO A 61 33.24 -18.57 -18.07
CA PRO A 61 33.20 -17.17 -17.69
C PRO A 61 31.79 -16.55 -17.82
N SER A 62 31.52 -15.54 -17.00
CA SER A 62 30.31 -14.72 -17.08
C SER A 62 30.69 -13.25 -17.23
N ALA A 63 29.80 -12.46 -17.86
CA ALA A 63 29.97 -11.03 -18.03
C ALA A 63 28.61 -10.34 -17.92
N THR A 64 28.60 -9.14 -17.34
CA THR A 64 27.40 -8.31 -17.19
C THR A 64 27.68 -6.93 -17.77
N VAL A 65 26.77 -6.41 -18.59
CA VAL A 65 26.87 -5.09 -19.21
C VAL A 65 25.56 -4.32 -19.04
N SER A 66 25.68 -2.99 -18.97
CA SER A 66 24.55 -2.07 -19.07
C SER A 66 24.25 -1.74 -20.53
N ASP A 67 23.14 -1.05 -20.78
CA ASP A 67 22.81 -0.54 -22.11
C ASP A 67 23.92 0.38 -22.65
N GLN A 68 24.22 0.26 -23.94
CA GLN A 68 25.28 1.04 -24.60
C GLN A 68 25.02 2.55 -24.58
N GLY A 69 23.76 2.97 -24.55
CA GLY A 69 23.34 4.37 -24.52
C GLY A 69 23.52 5.05 -23.16
N GLY A 70 23.84 4.28 -22.10
CA GLY A 70 24.00 4.81 -20.75
C GLY A 70 22.71 5.48 -20.25
N ALA A 71 22.77 6.78 -19.98
CA ALA A 71 21.61 7.55 -19.49
C ALA A 71 20.51 7.77 -20.55
N THR A 72 20.79 7.52 -21.83
CA THR A 72 19.81 7.57 -22.91
C THR A 72 19.80 6.19 -23.59
N PRO A 73 19.07 5.23 -23.03
CA PRO A 73 19.21 3.82 -23.40
C PRO A 73 18.74 3.61 -24.85
N THR A 74 19.31 2.60 -25.49
CA THR A 74 19.09 2.25 -26.90
C THR A 74 18.47 0.87 -27.09
N GLY A 75 18.29 0.11 -26.01
CA GLY A 75 17.92 -1.29 -26.02
C GLY A 75 19.02 -2.22 -26.54
N THR A 76 20.27 -1.76 -26.57
CA THR A 76 21.40 -2.48 -27.18
C THR A 76 22.50 -2.73 -26.15
N TYR A 77 22.92 -3.99 -26.05
CA TYR A 77 23.92 -4.46 -25.09
C TYR A 77 25.06 -5.14 -25.84
N ILE A 78 26.29 -4.71 -25.59
CA ILE A 78 27.48 -5.16 -26.32
C ILE A 78 28.43 -5.87 -25.37
N PHE A 79 28.78 -7.12 -25.70
CA PHE A 79 29.81 -7.92 -25.03
C PHE A 79 31.03 -8.03 -25.95
N PRO A 80 32.05 -7.16 -25.78
CA PRO A 80 33.21 -7.14 -26.66
C PRO A 80 34.18 -8.29 -26.33
N CYS A 81 34.62 -9.00 -27.37
CA CYS A 81 35.70 -10.00 -27.32
C CYS A 81 35.64 -10.98 -26.13
N ILE A 82 34.51 -11.65 -26.00
CA ILE A 82 34.27 -12.73 -25.04
C ILE A 82 34.74 -14.07 -25.61
N LEU A 83 35.07 -15.03 -24.73
CA LEU A 83 35.55 -16.35 -25.14
C LEU A 83 34.55 -17.05 -26.07
N ALA A 84 35.01 -17.73 -27.12
CA ALA A 84 34.11 -18.52 -27.96
C ALA A 84 33.41 -19.62 -27.15
N GLY A 85 32.10 -19.82 -27.37
CA GLY A 85 31.29 -20.79 -26.63
C GLY A 85 29.80 -20.50 -26.68
N THR A 86 29.02 -21.29 -25.93
CA THR A 86 27.57 -21.10 -25.77
C THR A 86 27.30 -20.38 -24.45
N TYR A 87 26.51 -19.32 -24.51
CA TYR A 87 26.18 -18.46 -23.39
C TYR A 87 24.68 -18.40 -23.16
N LYS A 88 24.27 -18.56 -21.89
CA LYS A 88 22.91 -18.21 -21.46
C LYS A 88 22.86 -16.70 -21.23
N VAL A 89 21.89 -16.03 -21.84
CA VAL A 89 21.60 -14.60 -21.63
C VAL A 89 20.46 -14.48 -20.62
N SER A 90 20.59 -13.54 -19.69
CA SER A 90 19.56 -13.19 -18.71
C SER A 90 19.49 -11.68 -18.50
N SER A 91 18.30 -11.18 -18.25
CA SER A 91 18.03 -9.79 -17.86
C SER A 91 17.93 -9.69 -16.34
N SER A 92 18.37 -8.56 -15.78
CA SER A 92 18.22 -8.27 -14.35
C SER A 92 16.82 -7.78 -13.97
N ILE A 93 16.04 -7.25 -14.92
CA ILE A 93 14.72 -6.65 -14.67
C ILE A 93 13.60 -7.50 -15.29
N TYR A 94 13.80 -8.01 -16.51
CA TYR A 94 12.78 -8.64 -17.34
C TYR A 94 12.79 -10.17 -17.26
N GLY A 95 11.61 -10.76 -17.50
CA GLY A 95 11.41 -12.19 -17.58
C GLY A 95 12.26 -12.78 -18.70
N SER A 96 13.29 -13.55 -18.32
CA SER A 96 14.32 -14.04 -19.25
C SER A 96 14.59 -15.54 -19.09
N THR A 97 13.74 -16.25 -18.34
CA THR A 97 13.91 -17.66 -17.99
C THR A 97 13.43 -18.58 -19.10
N SER A 98 14.35 -18.94 -19.99
CA SER A 98 14.19 -20.09 -20.88
C SER A 98 15.34 -21.10 -20.70
N PRO A 99 15.14 -22.37 -21.06
CA PRO A 99 16.19 -23.36 -20.96
C PRO A 99 17.25 -23.09 -22.03
N CYS A 100 18.50 -23.42 -21.71
CA CYS A 100 19.57 -23.41 -22.70
C CYS A 100 19.50 -24.67 -23.56
N THR A 101 18.80 -24.62 -24.68
CA THR A 101 18.64 -25.77 -25.59
C THR A 101 18.86 -25.38 -27.04
N ILE A 102 18.96 -26.39 -27.91
CA ILE A 102 19.02 -26.22 -29.37
C ILE A 102 17.65 -25.96 -30.00
N THR A 103 16.57 -26.04 -29.23
CA THR A 103 15.18 -25.84 -29.67
C THR A 103 14.63 -24.52 -29.14
N ILE A 104 13.82 -23.84 -29.95
CA ILE A 104 13.09 -22.64 -29.52
C ILE A 104 11.89 -23.07 -28.66
N PRO A 105 11.61 -22.42 -27.52
CA PRO A 105 12.26 -21.23 -26.97
C PRO A 105 13.62 -21.53 -26.31
N THR A 106 14.61 -20.67 -26.55
CA THR A 106 15.96 -20.79 -25.96
C THR A 106 16.48 -19.43 -25.54
N SER A 107 17.17 -19.35 -24.40
CA SER A 107 17.86 -18.14 -23.95
C SER A 107 19.38 -18.22 -24.18
N CYS A 108 19.83 -19.06 -25.12
CA CYS A 108 21.24 -19.30 -25.39
C CYS A 108 21.70 -18.83 -26.77
N VAL A 109 22.93 -18.32 -26.82
CA VAL A 109 23.62 -17.90 -28.04
C VAL A 109 24.99 -18.54 -28.13
N SER A 110 25.34 -19.07 -29.30
CA SER A 110 26.65 -19.65 -29.59
C SER A 110 27.50 -18.68 -30.40
N ILE A 111 28.76 -18.51 -30.00
CA ILE A 111 29.70 -17.57 -30.60
C ILE A 111 30.98 -18.31 -30.95
N ASN A 112 31.41 -18.26 -32.21
CA ASN A 112 32.67 -18.86 -32.65
C ASN A 112 33.84 -17.86 -32.57
N SER A 113 35.06 -18.39 -32.62
CA SER A 113 36.29 -17.58 -32.68
C SER A 113 36.29 -16.66 -33.91
N GLY A 114 36.59 -15.39 -33.71
CA GLY A 114 36.64 -14.36 -34.76
C GLY A 114 35.27 -13.97 -35.31
N GLN A 115 34.18 -14.29 -34.61
CA GLN A 115 32.81 -14.02 -35.07
C GLN A 115 32.21 -12.79 -34.36
N TYR A 116 31.48 -11.98 -35.12
CA TYR A 116 30.48 -11.04 -34.59
C TYR A 116 29.08 -11.67 -34.69
N VAL A 117 28.33 -11.67 -33.59
CA VAL A 117 26.95 -12.16 -33.53
C VAL A 117 26.04 -11.02 -33.08
N SER A 118 24.99 -10.74 -33.86
CA SER A 118 23.87 -9.89 -33.42
C SER A 118 22.60 -10.73 -33.30
N ALA A 119 21.90 -10.57 -32.18
CA ALA A 119 20.66 -11.30 -31.90
C ALA A 119 19.64 -10.39 -31.20
N THR A 120 18.36 -10.72 -31.38
CA THR A 120 17.27 -10.09 -30.64
C THR A 120 16.86 -11.01 -29.50
N PHE A 121 16.82 -10.49 -28.27
CA PHE A 121 16.29 -11.21 -27.13
C PHE A 121 14.86 -10.74 -26.85
N LEU A 122 13.90 -11.62 -27.13
CA LEU A 122 12.50 -11.44 -26.76
C LEU A 122 12.36 -11.80 -25.28
N VAL A 123 12.00 -10.82 -24.47
CA VAL A 123 11.74 -10.97 -23.04
C VAL A 123 10.31 -10.59 -22.71
N ASP A 124 9.84 -11.06 -21.57
CA ASP A 124 8.54 -10.72 -20.99
C ASP A 124 8.71 -9.73 -19.84
N TRP A 125 7.60 -9.14 -19.41
CA TRP A 125 7.53 -8.49 -18.10
C TRP A 125 7.77 -9.53 -16.99
N ASN A 126 8.64 -9.21 -16.03
CA ASN A 126 8.91 -10.08 -14.89
C ASN A 126 7.80 -9.90 -13.84
N SER A 127 6.63 -10.45 -14.13
CA SER A 127 5.42 -10.23 -13.35
C SER A 127 4.68 -11.55 -13.11
N PRO A 128 4.10 -11.76 -11.91
CA PRO A 128 3.21 -12.87 -11.61
C PRO A 128 1.83 -12.70 -12.23
N SER A 129 1.52 -11.51 -12.77
CA SER A 129 0.19 -11.17 -13.24
C SER A 129 -0.30 -12.11 -14.34
N THR A 130 -1.52 -12.62 -14.21
CA THR A 130 -2.22 -13.37 -15.27
C THR A 130 -3.12 -12.47 -16.13
N LYS A 131 -3.15 -11.18 -15.82
CA LYS A 131 -3.98 -10.17 -16.49
C LYS A 131 -3.14 -8.97 -16.92
N LYS A 132 -3.73 -8.10 -17.72
CA LYS A 132 -3.19 -6.78 -18.06
C LYS A 132 -4.31 -5.78 -18.31
N PRO A 133 -4.05 -4.46 -18.22
CA PRO A 133 -5.05 -3.44 -18.52
C PRO A 133 -5.57 -3.55 -19.95
N THR A 134 -6.86 -3.28 -20.14
CA THR A 134 -7.47 -3.06 -21.46
C THR A 134 -7.39 -1.58 -21.83
N GLN A 135 -7.68 -1.23 -23.08
CA GLN A 135 -7.81 0.18 -23.49
C GLN A 135 -8.76 0.97 -22.58
N ALA A 136 -9.97 0.46 -22.33
CA ALA A 136 -10.90 1.08 -21.38
C ALA A 136 -10.36 1.09 -19.93
N GLY A 137 -9.55 0.08 -19.57
CA GLY A 137 -8.85 -0.02 -18.29
C GLY A 137 -7.90 1.14 -18.02
N ILE A 138 -7.28 1.67 -19.06
CA ILE A 138 -6.33 2.77 -19.01
C ILE A 138 -7.05 4.11 -19.10
N TYR A 139 -7.87 4.30 -20.13
CA TYR A 139 -8.41 5.62 -20.43
C TYR A 139 -9.58 6.06 -19.53
N ILE A 140 -10.35 5.14 -18.93
CA ILE A 140 -11.39 5.56 -17.97
C ILE A 140 -10.78 6.21 -16.72
N PRO A 141 -9.79 5.62 -16.03
CA PRO A 141 -9.11 6.27 -14.91
C PRO A 141 -8.46 7.61 -15.28
N ARG A 142 -7.83 7.72 -16.46
CA ARG A 142 -7.27 8.99 -16.95
C ARG A 142 -8.34 10.06 -17.17
N ALA A 143 -9.46 9.69 -17.80
CA ALA A 143 -10.61 10.58 -17.95
C ALA A 143 -11.12 11.08 -16.60
N LEU A 144 -11.17 10.20 -15.59
CA LEU A 144 -11.57 10.55 -14.23
C LEU A 144 -10.55 11.47 -13.54
N ALA A 145 -9.25 11.30 -13.81
CA ALA A 145 -8.19 12.16 -13.27
C ALA A 145 -8.31 13.61 -13.76
N HIS A 146 -8.78 13.82 -14.99
CA HIS A 146 -9.08 15.14 -15.54
C HIS A 146 -10.29 15.85 -14.91
N LEU A 147 -11.13 15.17 -14.12
CA LEU A 147 -12.40 15.75 -13.63
C LEU A 147 -12.24 16.62 -12.38
N LEU A 148 -11.03 16.71 -11.83
CA LEU A 148 -10.73 17.46 -10.62
C LEU A 148 -9.52 18.38 -10.83
N ASP A 149 -9.71 19.68 -10.65
CA ASP A 149 -8.62 20.65 -10.51
C ASP A 149 -7.99 20.46 -9.12
N LYS A 150 -7.12 19.44 -8.99
CA LYS A 150 -6.51 19.03 -7.70
C LYS A 150 -5.82 20.21 -6.99
N PRO A 151 -4.98 21.04 -7.64
CA PRO A 151 -4.38 22.20 -6.99
C PRO A 151 -5.40 23.19 -6.42
N ALA A 152 -6.46 23.51 -7.17
CA ALA A 152 -7.50 24.42 -6.68
C ALA A 152 -8.32 23.79 -5.54
N PHE A 153 -8.65 22.50 -5.65
CA PHE A 153 -9.35 21.76 -4.60
C PHE A 153 -8.55 21.72 -3.30
N VAL A 154 -7.29 21.29 -3.37
CA VAL A 154 -6.44 21.13 -2.18
C VAL A 154 -6.16 22.48 -1.53
N SER A 155 -5.78 23.49 -2.30
CA SER A 155 -5.54 24.84 -1.75
C SER A 155 -6.81 25.48 -1.18
N GLY A 156 -7.96 25.26 -1.82
CA GLY A 156 -9.24 25.83 -1.38
C GLY A 156 -9.82 25.15 -0.14
N PHE A 157 -9.62 23.85 0.03
CA PHE A 157 -10.23 23.07 1.11
C PHE A 157 -9.29 22.82 2.29
N PHE A 158 -8.02 22.52 2.01
CA PHE A 158 -7.01 22.17 3.02
C PHE A 158 -5.99 23.29 3.25
N GLY A 159 -5.82 24.23 2.31
CA GLY A 159 -4.80 25.26 2.41
C GLY A 159 -3.40 24.64 2.49
N SER A 160 -2.68 24.88 3.59
CA SER A 160 -1.34 24.33 3.81
C SER A 160 -1.30 23.01 4.56
N THR A 161 -2.46 22.42 4.90
CA THR A 161 -2.51 21.17 5.68
C THR A 161 -2.54 19.91 4.81
N ALA A 162 -2.54 20.06 3.49
CA ALA A 162 -2.42 18.97 2.53
C ALA A 162 -1.70 19.45 1.26
N VAL A 163 -1.12 18.50 0.53
CA VAL A 163 -0.56 18.68 -0.81
C VAL A 163 -1.34 17.83 -1.80
N TYR A 164 -1.37 18.24 -3.06
CA TYR A 164 -1.92 17.41 -4.13
C TYR A 164 -0.83 16.50 -4.67
N ASP A 165 -1.22 15.31 -5.13
CA ASP A 165 -0.30 14.31 -5.64
C ASP A 165 -0.62 13.99 -7.11
N ASP A 166 0.43 13.80 -7.90
CA ASP A 166 0.35 13.48 -9.33
C ASP A 166 0.56 12.00 -9.63
N GLU A 167 1.24 11.29 -8.73
CA GLU A 167 1.45 9.85 -8.77
C GLU A 167 0.91 9.22 -7.50
N PHE A 168 0.62 7.92 -7.54
CA PHE A 168 0.19 7.17 -6.36
C PHE A 168 1.36 6.89 -5.39
N THR A 169 2.07 7.93 -4.99
CA THR A 169 3.17 7.90 -4.03
C THR A 169 3.02 9.09 -3.10
N THR A 170 3.30 8.89 -1.82
CA THR A 170 3.37 10.00 -0.88
C THR A 170 4.66 10.79 -1.13
N PRO A 171 4.67 12.12 -0.93
CA PRO A 171 5.90 12.91 -1.02
C PRO A 171 6.93 12.53 0.06
N ASN A 172 6.47 11.98 1.18
CA ASN A 172 7.32 11.61 2.33
C ASN A 172 8.19 10.37 2.06
N ASN A 173 7.77 9.46 1.18
CA ASN A 173 8.55 8.27 0.83
C ASN A 173 9.84 8.59 0.06
N GLY A 174 10.07 9.86 -0.31
CA GLY A 174 11.29 10.30 -0.98
C GLY A 174 11.46 9.70 -2.38
N ILE A 175 10.40 9.10 -2.93
CA ILE A 175 10.37 8.58 -4.30
C ILE A 175 10.48 9.78 -5.25
N PRO A 176 11.51 9.83 -6.12
CA PRO A 176 11.60 10.89 -7.11
C PRO A 176 10.34 10.93 -7.98
N ASN A 177 9.66 12.08 -8.06
CA ASN A 177 8.55 12.24 -9.00
C ASN A 177 9.12 12.17 -10.43
N LEU A 178 8.84 11.06 -11.11
CA LEU A 178 9.24 10.84 -12.50
C LEU A 178 8.08 11.03 -13.47
N PHE A 179 6.87 11.33 -12.98
CA PHE A 179 5.79 11.74 -13.85
C PHE A 179 6.20 13.01 -14.57
N ASN A 180 6.30 12.89 -15.89
CA ASN A 180 6.47 14.06 -16.70
C ASN A 180 5.07 14.61 -16.91
N ASN A 181 4.75 15.79 -16.37
CA ASN A 181 3.43 16.41 -16.56
C ASN A 181 3.09 16.57 -18.06
N THR A 182 4.04 16.47 -18.98
CA THR A 182 3.73 16.45 -20.42
C THR A 182 3.35 15.08 -20.99
N ALA A 183 3.30 14.02 -20.18
CA ALA A 183 3.07 12.65 -20.64
C ALA A 183 1.67 12.47 -21.25
N GLU A 184 0.65 13.09 -20.65
CA GLU A 184 -0.73 13.01 -21.14
C GLU A 184 -0.97 13.82 -22.42
N CYS A 185 -0.14 14.83 -22.71
CA CYS A 185 -0.33 15.70 -23.88
C CYS A 185 -0.19 14.98 -25.23
N VAL A 186 0.42 13.80 -25.25
CA VAL A 186 0.54 12.98 -26.48
C VAL A 186 -0.84 12.61 -27.02
N ASP A 187 -1.79 12.35 -26.11
CA ASP A 187 -3.15 11.95 -26.43
C ASP A 187 -4.05 13.18 -26.73
N HIS A 188 -3.58 14.39 -26.39
CA HIS A 188 -4.30 15.65 -26.56
C HIS A 188 -3.51 16.70 -27.37
N PRO A 189 -3.24 16.47 -28.67
CA PRO A 189 -2.34 17.29 -29.49
C PRO A 189 -2.82 18.73 -29.72
N TRP A 190 -4.10 19.02 -29.45
CA TRP A 190 -4.67 20.37 -29.53
C TRP A 190 -4.22 21.26 -28.36
N PHE A 191 -3.72 20.69 -27.26
CA PHE A 191 -3.14 21.43 -26.15
C PHE A 191 -1.65 21.74 -26.42
N ASN A 192 -1.40 22.80 -27.19
CA ASN A 192 -0.06 23.22 -27.59
C ASN A 192 0.14 24.73 -27.33
N PRO A 193 1.19 25.16 -26.59
CA PRO A 193 2.26 24.36 -25.99
C PRO A 193 1.78 23.51 -24.81
N CYS A 194 2.24 22.26 -24.74
CA CYS A 194 1.95 21.36 -23.61
C CYS A 194 2.64 21.88 -22.34
N LYS A 195 1.85 22.55 -21.49
CA LYS A 195 2.27 23.11 -20.20
C LYS A 195 1.18 22.94 -19.13
N PRO A 196 0.85 21.70 -18.75
CA PRO A 196 -0.14 21.45 -17.72
C PRO A 196 0.31 21.94 -16.35
N VAL A 197 -0.66 22.25 -15.50
CA VAL A 197 -0.47 22.76 -14.13
C VAL A 197 -0.13 21.61 -13.17
N SER A 198 -0.74 20.45 -13.35
CA SER A 198 -0.41 19.19 -12.67
C SER A 198 -0.74 18.02 -13.59
N ALA A 199 -0.39 16.79 -13.21
CA ALA A 199 -0.78 15.61 -13.98
C ALA A 199 -2.30 15.56 -14.17
N TYR A 200 -2.74 15.35 -15.41
CA TYR A 200 -4.14 15.37 -15.84
C TYR A 200 -4.89 16.67 -15.47
N ASN A 201 -4.17 17.80 -15.36
CA ASN A 201 -4.77 19.12 -15.18
C ASN A 201 -4.05 20.15 -16.05
N PHE A 202 -4.67 20.49 -17.17
CA PHE A 202 -4.12 21.36 -18.19
C PHE A 202 -4.16 22.82 -17.79
N VAL A 203 -5.24 23.27 -17.16
CA VAL A 203 -5.44 24.68 -16.77
C VAL A 203 -6.10 24.78 -15.41
N SER A 204 -5.58 25.65 -14.55
CA SER A 204 -6.25 25.97 -13.28
C SER A 204 -7.42 26.92 -13.52
N ASP A 205 -8.63 26.38 -13.49
CA ASP A 205 -9.87 27.10 -13.77
C ASP A 205 -10.56 27.60 -12.49
N THR A 206 -10.18 27.08 -11.30
CA THR A 206 -10.69 27.49 -9.98
C THR A 206 -12.23 27.53 -9.86
N ILE A 207 -12.94 26.63 -10.55
CA ILE A 207 -14.40 26.61 -10.60
C ILE A 207 -14.97 26.05 -9.30
N ALA A 208 -15.94 26.76 -8.71
CA ALA A 208 -16.59 26.38 -7.45
C ALA A 208 -18.03 25.87 -7.66
N GLY A 209 -18.55 25.14 -6.66
CA GLY A 209 -19.94 24.69 -6.66
C GLY A 209 -20.93 25.84 -6.91
N GLY A 210 -21.82 25.66 -7.89
CA GLY A 210 -22.82 26.65 -8.29
C GLY A 210 -22.35 27.70 -9.31
N SER A 211 -21.07 27.69 -9.69
CA SER A 211 -20.52 28.64 -10.68
C SER A 211 -21.01 28.35 -12.09
N GLU A 212 -21.17 27.06 -12.42
CA GLU A 212 -21.72 26.60 -13.69
C GLU A 212 -23.05 25.89 -13.48
N TRP A 213 -23.89 25.86 -14.52
CA TRP A 213 -25.26 25.37 -14.45
C TRP A 213 -25.39 23.91 -13.99
N TRP A 214 -24.35 23.09 -14.17
CA TRP A 214 -24.30 21.67 -13.81
C TRP A 214 -23.64 21.40 -12.44
N THR A 215 -23.01 22.41 -11.82
CA THR A 215 -22.30 22.29 -10.52
C THR A 215 -23.17 22.63 -9.31
N GLN A 216 -24.49 22.78 -9.51
CA GLN A 216 -25.41 23.30 -8.49
C GLN A 216 -25.53 22.38 -7.27
N PHE A 217 -25.32 21.08 -7.45
CA PHE A 217 -25.39 20.17 -6.31
C PHE A 217 -24.21 20.38 -5.35
N GLY A 218 -22.97 20.56 -5.85
CA GLY A 218 -21.83 20.93 -5.02
C GLY A 218 -22.08 22.17 -4.15
N ALA A 219 -22.80 23.17 -4.67
CA ALA A 219 -23.18 24.35 -3.88
C ALA A 219 -24.03 23.99 -2.65
N ASN A 220 -24.94 23.03 -2.77
CA ASN A 220 -25.85 22.62 -1.69
C ASN A 220 -25.13 21.97 -0.50
N ILE A 221 -23.94 21.41 -0.70
CA ILE A 221 -23.12 20.82 0.35
C ILE A 221 -21.87 21.64 0.68
N ALA A 222 -21.81 22.89 0.19
CA ALA A 222 -20.70 23.82 0.37
C ALA A 222 -19.34 23.32 -0.18
N VAL A 223 -19.35 22.70 -1.38
CA VAL A 223 -18.10 22.46 -2.12
C VAL A 223 -17.50 23.81 -2.56
N GLY A 224 -16.23 24.04 -2.22
CA GLY A 224 -15.45 25.20 -2.67
C GLY A 224 -14.95 25.05 -4.11
N PRO A 225 -13.76 25.56 -4.46
CA PRO A 225 -13.16 25.36 -5.78
C PRO A 225 -12.68 23.91 -5.97
N GLY A 226 -12.56 23.46 -7.22
CA GLY A 226 -12.00 22.15 -7.58
C GLY A 226 -12.63 21.52 -8.83
N TYR A 227 -13.72 22.07 -9.36
CA TYR A 227 -14.29 21.59 -10.62
C TYR A 227 -13.34 21.92 -11.78
N SER A 228 -13.16 20.97 -12.68
CA SER A 228 -12.42 21.16 -13.93
C SER A 228 -13.19 22.04 -14.92
N GLY A 229 -12.50 22.89 -15.66
CA GLY A 229 -13.09 23.71 -16.71
C GLY A 229 -12.93 23.10 -18.10
N VAL A 230 -13.18 23.93 -19.12
CA VAL A 230 -13.37 23.50 -20.51
C VAL A 230 -12.20 22.67 -21.05
N THR A 231 -10.97 23.04 -20.70
CA THR A 231 -9.78 22.38 -21.23
C THR A 231 -9.70 20.93 -20.75
N ASP A 232 -9.85 20.72 -19.45
CA ASP A 232 -9.76 19.41 -18.83
C ASP A 232 -11.02 18.56 -19.07
N LEU A 233 -12.20 19.18 -19.14
CA LEU A 233 -13.43 18.48 -19.56
C LEU A 233 -13.35 17.95 -21.00
N ARG A 234 -12.64 18.65 -21.89
CA ARG A 234 -12.38 18.17 -23.25
C ARG A 234 -11.46 16.96 -23.22
N ALA A 235 -10.33 17.05 -22.49
CA ALA A 235 -9.38 15.95 -22.37
C ALA A 235 -10.06 14.70 -21.78
N ALA A 236 -10.84 14.86 -20.71
CA ALA A 236 -11.63 13.79 -20.11
C ALA A 236 -12.60 13.13 -21.11
N CYS A 237 -13.30 13.95 -21.91
CA CYS A 237 -14.20 13.42 -22.94
C CYS A 237 -13.43 12.62 -24.00
N GLU A 238 -12.28 13.10 -24.45
CA GLU A 238 -11.44 12.41 -25.44
C GLU A 238 -10.94 11.06 -24.91
N ASP A 239 -10.49 11.01 -23.65
CA ASP A 239 -10.13 9.76 -22.98
C ASP A 239 -11.33 8.79 -22.88
N PHE A 240 -12.53 9.27 -22.56
CA PHE A 240 -13.73 8.42 -22.61
C PHE A 240 -14.02 7.93 -24.05
N VAL A 241 -13.81 8.74 -25.08
CA VAL A 241 -13.96 8.30 -26.47
C VAL A 241 -12.93 7.22 -26.82
N GLU A 242 -11.67 7.37 -26.39
CA GLU A 242 -10.63 6.34 -26.52
C GLU A 242 -10.95 5.07 -25.73
N ALA A 243 -11.67 5.18 -24.61
CA ALA A 243 -12.22 4.03 -23.90
C ALA A 243 -13.39 3.34 -24.62
N GLY A 244 -13.93 3.93 -25.69
CA GLY A 244 -14.99 3.38 -26.54
C GLY A 244 -16.37 4.05 -26.40
N PHE A 245 -16.47 5.17 -25.68
CA PHE A 245 -17.71 5.95 -25.60
C PHE A 245 -17.94 6.80 -26.85
N GLN A 246 -19.16 7.32 -27.04
CA GLN A 246 -19.56 8.09 -28.22
C GLN A 246 -20.24 9.39 -27.82
N VAL A 247 -19.89 10.47 -28.51
CA VAL A 247 -20.55 11.78 -28.37
C VAL A 247 -21.90 11.78 -29.10
N VAL A 248 -22.95 12.29 -28.44
CA VAL A 248 -24.34 12.38 -28.90
C VAL A 248 -24.99 13.70 -28.43
N GLY A 249 -26.26 13.95 -28.78
CA GLY A 249 -27.10 14.89 -28.02
C GLY A 249 -27.13 16.36 -28.47
N GLY A 250 -26.62 16.73 -29.65
CA GLY A 250 -26.70 18.10 -30.17
C GLY A 250 -26.99 18.16 -31.67
N ALA A 251 -27.52 19.30 -32.14
CA ALA A 251 -27.77 19.53 -33.57
C ALA A 251 -26.47 19.49 -34.43
N ASN A 252 -25.31 19.63 -33.79
CA ASN A 252 -23.96 19.60 -34.38
C ASN A 252 -22.95 18.83 -33.49
N SER A 253 -23.36 17.82 -32.72
CA SER A 253 -22.47 17.11 -31.78
C SER A 253 -21.38 16.32 -32.51
N THR A 254 -20.25 16.96 -32.85
CA THR A 254 -19.22 16.36 -33.71
C THR A 254 -17.98 15.91 -32.94
N ASP A 255 -17.68 16.50 -31.79
CA ASP A 255 -16.49 16.16 -31.00
C ASP A 255 -16.59 16.53 -29.50
N CYS A 256 -15.52 16.22 -28.77
CA CYS A 256 -15.38 16.52 -27.35
C CYS A 256 -15.13 18.01 -27.03
N GLY A 257 -14.76 18.82 -28.02
CA GLY A 257 -14.69 20.28 -27.88
C GLY A 257 -16.09 20.87 -27.71
N ASP A 258 -17.07 20.38 -28.47
CA ASP A 258 -18.47 20.78 -28.33
C ASP A 258 -19.05 20.42 -26.96
N VAL A 259 -18.74 19.22 -26.45
CA VAL A 259 -19.14 18.77 -25.10
C VAL A 259 -18.58 19.70 -24.04
N ALA A 260 -17.27 19.99 -24.09
CA ALA A 260 -16.62 20.84 -23.12
C ALA A 260 -17.14 22.28 -23.15
N LEU A 261 -17.41 22.84 -24.33
CA LEU A 261 -17.97 24.19 -24.45
C LEU A 261 -19.38 24.33 -23.86
N ALA A 262 -20.16 23.24 -23.84
CA ALA A 262 -21.49 23.22 -23.21
C ALA A 262 -21.45 23.35 -21.68
N SER A 263 -20.29 23.14 -21.05
CA SER A 263 -20.13 23.30 -19.60
C SER A 263 -20.28 24.74 -19.11
N ARG A 264 -20.14 25.73 -20.01
CA ARG A 264 -20.09 27.16 -19.65
C ARG A 264 -21.47 27.78 -19.48
N GLY A 265 -21.57 28.66 -18.49
CA GLY A 265 -22.74 29.48 -18.20
C GLY A 265 -23.51 28.99 -16.98
N ASN A 266 -24.39 29.86 -16.47
CA ASN A 266 -25.20 29.60 -15.28
C ASN A 266 -26.62 29.08 -15.59
N THR A 267 -26.96 28.87 -16.87
CA THR A 267 -28.29 28.45 -17.31
C THR A 267 -28.20 27.15 -18.10
N ALA A 268 -28.96 26.13 -17.69
CA ALA A 268 -28.97 24.84 -18.36
C ALA A 268 -29.54 24.95 -19.79
N PRO A 269 -28.84 24.42 -20.82
CA PRO A 269 -29.37 24.36 -22.18
C PRO A 269 -30.48 23.31 -22.29
N SER A 270 -31.41 23.48 -23.25
CA SER A 270 -32.50 22.52 -23.48
C SER A 270 -32.02 21.14 -23.97
N THR A 271 -30.89 21.13 -24.70
CA THR A 271 -30.17 19.96 -25.19
C THR A 271 -28.71 20.37 -25.38
N TYR A 272 -27.75 19.46 -25.15
CA TYR A 272 -26.33 19.75 -25.38
C TYR A 272 -25.55 18.46 -25.75
N PRO A 273 -24.42 18.60 -26.45
CA PRO A 273 -23.52 17.47 -26.73
C PRO A 273 -23.00 16.81 -25.45
N HIS A 274 -23.07 15.48 -25.37
CA HIS A 274 -22.63 14.70 -24.22
C HIS A 274 -22.23 13.28 -24.66
N LEU A 275 -21.60 12.52 -23.78
CA LEU A 275 -21.29 11.10 -23.97
C LEU A 275 -22.53 10.23 -23.75
N ASN A 276 -22.74 9.25 -24.62
CA ASN A 276 -23.84 8.31 -24.49
C ASN A 276 -23.59 7.32 -23.34
N ASN A 277 -24.43 7.38 -22.30
CA ASN A 277 -24.40 6.42 -21.19
C ASN A 277 -25.09 5.08 -21.51
N ASN A 278 -25.69 4.93 -22.70
CA ASN A 278 -26.46 3.76 -23.14
C ASN A 278 -27.59 3.36 -22.18
N ALA A 279 -28.21 4.35 -21.51
CA ALA A 279 -29.19 4.14 -20.45
C ALA A 279 -28.67 3.24 -19.31
N LYS A 280 -27.35 3.31 -19.04
CA LYS A 280 -26.68 2.65 -17.91
C LYS A 280 -26.29 3.69 -16.87
N SER A 281 -26.13 3.20 -15.65
CA SER A 281 -25.55 3.97 -14.55
C SER A 281 -24.34 3.25 -13.97
N ILE A 282 -23.48 4.02 -13.30
CA ILE A 282 -22.39 3.51 -12.49
C ILE A 282 -22.75 3.63 -11.02
N ILE A 283 -22.23 2.73 -10.19
CA ILE A 283 -22.39 2.84 -8.74
C ILE A 283 -21.17 3.56 -8.17
N PHE A 284 -21.37 4.71 -7.54
CA PHE A 284 -20.30 5.47 -6.86
C PHE A 284 -20.55 5.50 -5.35
N LEU A 285 -19.69 4.83 -4.60
CA LEU A 285 -19.69 4.87 -3.13
C LEU A 285 -18.79 6.02 -2.64
N ILE A 286 -19.41 7.10 -2.17
CA ILE A 286 -18.69 8.29 -1.66
C ILE A 286 -18.59 8.22 -0.12
N ARG A 287 -17.37 8.33 0.40
CA ARG A 287 -17.07 8.38 1.83
C ARG A 287 -17.53 9.71 2.44
N ASN A 288 -18.05 9.65 3.66
CA ASN A 288 -18.56 10.81 4.39
C ASN A 288 -17.46 11.63 5.09
N SER A 289 -16.20 11.18 5.05
CA SER A 289 -15.08 11.87 5.67
C SER A 289 -14.73 13.18 4.95
N ILE A 290 -14.07 14.08 5.69
CA ILE A 290 -13.71 15.41 5.20
C ILE A 290 -12.81 15.29 3.95
N GLY A 291 -13.02 16.17 2.97
CA GLY A 291 -12.35 16.10 1.66
C GLY A 291 -12.92 15.04 0.73
N ARG A 292 -13.09 13.78 1.18
CA ARG A 292 -13.59 12.67 0.35
C ARG A 292 -15.02 12.90 -0.11
N LYS A 293 -15.87 13.43 0.78
CA LYS A 293 -17.23 13.85 0.45
C LYS A 293 -17.25 14.90 -0.67
N GLN A 294 -16.38 15.90 -0.58
CA GLN A 294 -16.35 17.05 -1.49
C GLN A 294 -15.82 16.65 -2.88
N PHE A 295 -14.63 16.05 -2.97
CA PHE A 295 -14.10 15.67 -4.29
C PHE A 295 -14.95 14.57 -4.93
N GLY A 296 -15.48 13.62 -4.16
CA GLY A 296 -16.41 12.61 -4.69
C GLY A 296 -17.66 13.24 -5.30
N THR A 297 -18.15 14.33 -4.70
CA THR A 297 -19.27 15.10 -5.26
C THR A 297 -18.88 15.83 -6.54
N ILE A 298 -17.68 16.42 -6.61
CA ILE A 298 -17.15 17.05 -7.83
C ILE A 298 -17.12 16.03 -8.97
N LEU A 299 -16.52 14.86 -8.76
CA LEU A 299 -16.48 13.81 -9.79
C LEU A 299 -17.89 13.37 -10.19
N ALA A 300 -18.81 13.20 -9.24
CA ALA A 300 -20.17 12.77 -9.54
C ALA A 300 -20.93 13.78 -10.42
N ASP A 301 -20.89 15.07 -10.05
CA ASP A 301 -21.50 16.15 -10.83
C ASP A 301 -20.89 16.24 -12.24
N THR A 302 -19.56 16.10 -12.35
CA THR A 302 -18.86 16.16 -13.63
C THR A 302 -19.17 14.96 -14.52
N ILE A 303 -19.24 13.75 -13.98
CA ILE A 303 -19.65 12.54 -14.72
C ILE A 303 -21.09 12.71 -15.22
N ASP A 304 -21.99 13.14 -14.35
CA ASP A 304 -23.38 13.37 -14.71
C ASP A 304 -23.53 14.42 -15.82
N PHE A 305 -22.73 15.50 -15.80
CA PHE A 305 -22.64 16.46 -16.89
C PHE A 305 -22.11 15.82 -18.19
N LEU A 306 -20.95 15.15 -18.13
CA LEU A 306 -20.33 14.56 -19.32
C LEU A 306 -21.23 13.53 -20.00
N PHE A 307 -22.09 12.85 -19.25
CA PHE A 307 -23.00 11.81 -19.75
C PHE A 307 -24.45 12.26 -19.98
N GLY A 308 -24.72 13.58 -19.97
CA GLY A 308 -26.04 14.10 -20.37
C GLY A 308 -27.11 14.06 -19.27
N THR A 309 -26.75 13.74 -18.03
CA THR A 309 -27.66 13.51 -16.90
C THR A 309 -27.32 14.36 -15.66
N PRO A 310 -27.09 15.66 -15.78
CA PRO A 310 -26.59 16.52 -14.70
C PRO A 310 -27.52 16.48 -13.49
N SER A 311 -26.95 16.35 -12.29
CA SER A 311 -27.64 16.09 -11.01
C SER A 311 -28.80 17.07 -10.69
N SER A 312 -28.77 18.28 -11.25
CA SER A 312 -29.88 19.24 -11.25
C SER A 312 -31.21 18.73 -11.87
N ALA A 313 -31.20 17.60 -12.57
CA ALA A 313 -32.33 17.01 -13.30
C ALA A 313 -33.00 15.79 -12.61
N GLY A 314 -32.55 15.36 -11.42
CA GLY A 314 -33.27 14.37 -10.59
C GLY A 314 -33.09 12.88 -10.98
N GLY A 315 -32.00 12.53 -11.66
CA GLY A 315 -31.61 11.14 -11.95
C GLY A 315 -30.35 11.11 -12.83
N GLY A 316 -29.22 10.68 -12.26
CA GLY A 316 -27.90 10.75 -12.88
C GLY A 316 -27.41 9.43 -13.50
N THR A 317 -26.38 9.54 -14.34
CA THR A 317 -25.51 8.43 -14.75
C THR A 317 -24.79 7.88 -13.52
N VAL A 318 -24.55 8.71 -12.51
CA VAL A 318 -24.07 8.29 -11.20
C VAL A 318 -25.22 7.84 -10.30
N SER A 319 -25.11 6.63 -9.75
CA SER A 319 -25.96 6.09 -8.70
C SER A 319 -25.17 6.02 -7.38
N PHE A 320 -25.70 6.60 -6.30
CA PHE A 320 -24.99 6.73 -5.02
C PHE A 320 -25.17 5.51 -4.12
N GLY A 321 -24.94 4.32 -4.68
CA GLY A 321 -25.12 3.01 -4.05
C GLY A 321 -25.87 1.99 -4.95
N PRO A 322 -26.08 0.75 -4.47
CA PRO A 322 -26.85 -0.24 -5.20
C PRO A 322 -28.25 0.30 -5.53
N PRO A 323 -28.74 0.16 -6.78
CA PRO A 323 -30.07 0.65 -7.16
C PRO A 323 -31.17 0.11 -6.22
N PRO A 324 -32.23 0.89 -5.94
CA PRO A 324 -32.57 2.18 -6.51
C PRO A 324 -32.29 3.31 -5.49
N ILE A 325 -31.05 3.79 -5.40
CA ILE A 325 -30.72 4.96 -4.57
C ILE A 325 -30.59 6.19 -5.51
N PRO A 326 -31.70 6.86 -5.86
CA PRO A 326 -31.70 8.00 -6.79
C PRO A 326 -31.23 9.30 -6.13
N GLN A 327 -30.95 9.30 -4.82
CA GLN A 327 -30.53 10.47 -4.05
C GLN A 327 -29.15 10.25 -3.45
N ILE A 328 -28.42 11.33 -3.28
CA ILE A 328 -27.06 11.29 -2.77
C ILE A 328 -27.00 10.70 -1.37
N LYS A 329 -26.10 9.74 -1.21
CA LYS A 329 -25.83 9.05 0.04
C LYS A 329 -24.32 9.00 0.24
N TYR A 330 -23.92 9.27 1.49
CA TYR A 330 -22.54 9.19 1.91
C TYR A 330 -22.38 8.04 2.89
N TYR A 331 -21.23 7.38 2.83
CA TYR A 331 -20.98 6.12 3.51
C TYR A 331 -19.81 6.25 4.49
N THR A 332 -19.94 5.56 5.63
CA THR A 332 -18.79 5.23 6.49
C THR A 332 -17.98 4.09 5.86
N ILE A 333 -16.75 3.85 6.31
CA ILE A 333 -15.95 2.71 5.80
C ILE A 333 -16.71 1.40 5.96
N PHE A 334 -17.35 1.20 7.11
CA PHE A 334 -18.05 -0.03 7.49
C PHE A 334 -19.16 -0.41 6.52
N GLN A 335 -19.90 0.59 6.06
CA GLN A 335 -20.99 0.37 5.11
C GLN A 335 -20.47 0.01 3.71
N THR A 336 -19.18 0.26 3.44
CA THR A 336 -18.51 -0.06 2.18
C THR A 336 -17.60 -1.29 2.26
N LEU A 337 -17.15 -1.70 3.45
CA LEU A 337 -16.21 -2.82 3.64
C LEU A 337 -16.62 -4.10 2.89
N PRO A 338 -17.86 -4.62 3.04
CA PRO A 338 -18.26 -5.86 2.35
C PRO A 338 -18.37 -5.73 0.84
N CYS A 339 -18.30 -4.50 0.32
CA CYS A 339 -18.40 -4.22 -1.11
C CYS A 339 -17.04 -3.92 -1.74
N VAL A 340 -16.15 -3.25 -1.00
CA VAL A 340 -14.90 -2.68 -1.51
C VAL A 340 -13.68 -3.52 -1.14
N ILE A 341 -13.65 -4.05 0.08
CA ILE A 341 -12.46 -4.71 0.64
C ILE A 341 -12.68 -6.21 0.81
N GLY A 342 -13.92 -6.68 1.04
CA GLY A 342 -14.23 -8.10 1.19
C GLY A 342 -14.83 -8.72 -0.08
N ASP A 343 -14.12 -9.68 -0.68
CA ASP A 343 -14.67 -11.01 -1.03
C ASP A 343 -13.74 -11.85 -1.93
N GLY A 344 -12.68 -11.27 -2.51
CA GLY A 344 -11.72 -12.01 -3.34
C GLY A 344 -12.30 -12.66 -4.61
N ASP A 345 -13.61 -12.51 -4.85
CA ASP A 345 -14.39 -13.27 -5.82
C ASP A 345 -15.20 -12.36 -6.77
N ASN A 346 -15.63 -11.15 -6.35
CA ASN A 346 -16.15 -10.06 -7.21
C ASN A 346 -16.42 -8.73 -6.43
N PRO A 347 -15.93 -7.56 -6.87
CA PRO A 347 -16.48 -6.27 -6.42
C PRO A 347 -17.92 -6.09 -6.94
N ASN A 348 -18.91 -6.63 -6.23
CA ASN A 348 -20.28 -6.81 -6.74
C ASN A 348 -21.16 -5.54 -6.66
N CYS A 349 -20.63 -4.46 -6.07
CA CYS A 349 -21.47 -3.44 -5.45
C CYS A 349 -21.00 -2.00 -5.72
N TRP A 350 -19.82 -1.79 -6.30
CA TRP A 350 -19.31 -0.46 -6.67
C TRP A 350 -18.61 -0.48 -8.03
N THR A 351 -18.61 0.69 -8.68
CA THR A 351 -17.83 0.97 -9.89
C THR A 351 -16.78 2.04 -9.60
N LEU A 352 -17.13 3.01 -8.74
CA LEU A 352 -16.22 4.02 -8.20
C LEU A 352 -16.34 4.06 -6.67
N TYR A 353 -15.23 4.40 -6.02
CA TYR A 353 -15.14 4.54 -4.57
C TYR A 353 -14.15 5.64 -4.21
N THR A 354 -14.54 6.56 -3.31
CA THR A 354 -13.59 7.54 -2.76
C THR A 354 -12.80 6.89 -1.63
N GLY A 355 -11.76 6.15 -2.01
CA GLY A 355 -10.85 5.48 -1.08
C GLY A 355 -9.78 6.39 -0.52
N GLY A 356 -8.82 5.75 0.12
CA GLY A 356 -7.60 6.35 0.60
C GLY A 356 -6.87 5.31 1.42
N PHE A 357 -5.57 5.43 1.45
CA PHE A 357 -4.71 4.50 2.13
C PHE A 357 -4.02 5.23 3.27
N THR A 358 -3.69 4.50 4.32
CA THR A 358 -2.82 4.95 5.39
C THR A 358 -1.38 4.85 4.93
N GLU A 359 -0.57 5.85 5.27
CA GLU A 359 0.83 5.91 4.84
C GLU A 359 1.57 4.66 5.37
N LEU A 360 2.44 4.06 4.57
CA LEU A 360 3.49 3.18 5.08
C LEU A 360 4.81 3.91 4.86
N GLU A 361 5.67 3.85 5.87
CA GLU A 361 6.87 4.66 6.04
C GLU A 361 7.95 4.44 4.96
N ASP A 362 7.74 3.55 3.99
CA ASP A 362 8.78 3.11 3.08
C ASP A 362 8.40 3.10 1.58
N PRO A 363 9.38 3.26 0.67
CA PRO A 363 9.15 3.21 -0.77
C PRO A 363 8.51 1.91 -1.30
N GLY A 364 8.67 0.79 -0.59
CA GLY A 364 8.10 -0.52 -0.89
C GLY A 364 6.58 -0.59 -0.74
N TYR A 365 5.96 0.43 -0.18
CA TYR A 365 4.52 0.57 -0.12
C TYR A 365 3.78 0.37 -1.46
N LEU A 366 4.35 0.91 -2.54
CA LEU A 366 3.81 0.73 -3.89
C LEU A 366 3.72 -0.75 -4.25
N TYR A 367 4.72 -1.54 -3.88
CA TYR A 367 4.72 -2.97 -4.08
C TYR A 367 3.63 -3.64 -3.23
N ALA A 368 3.54 -3.34 -1.93
CA ALA A 368 2.53 -3.93 -1.05
C ALA A 368 1.09 -3.71 -1.55
N LEU A 369 0.76 -2.51 -2.02
CA LEU A 369 -0.63 -2.16 -2.36
C LEU A 369 -1.08 -2.43 -3.79
N ALA A 370 -0.15 -2.52 -4.75
CA ALA A 370 -0.52 -2.55 -6.16
C ALA A 370 0.13 -3.70 -6.93
N TYR A 371 1.02 -4.48 -6.30
CA TYR A 371 1.60 -5.64 -6.96
C TYR A 371 0.54 -6.72 -7.19
N SER A 372 0.52 -7.28 -8.40
CA SER A 372 -0.55 -8.20 -8.83
C SER A 372 -0.70 -9.43 -7.92
N ALA A 373 0.36 -9.91 -7.28
CA ALA A 373 0.25 -11.09 -6.40
C ALA A 373 -0.64 -10.84 -5.17
N PHE A 374 -0.84 -9.57 -4.79
CA PHE A 374 -1.66 -9.17 -3.64
C PHE A 374 -3.10 -8.79 -4.03
N ALA A 375 -3.51 -9.03 -5.29
CA ALA A 375 -4.87 -8.83 -5.77
C ALA A 375 -5.66 -10.16 -5.80
N SER A 376 -5.40 -11.01 -4.80
CA SER A 376 -5.97 -12.35 -4.71
C SER A 376 -5.69 -13.19 -5.99
N SER A 377 -6.49 -14.23 -6.22
CA SER A 377 -6.39 -15.10 -7.40
C SER A 377 -6.74 -14.40 -8.73
N ILE A 378 -7.35 -13.21 -8.68
CA ILE A 378 -7.81 -12.45 -9.86
C ILE A 378 -6.66 -12.06 -10.77
N CYS A 379 -5.55 -11.60 -10.17
CA CYS A 379 -4.34 -11.27 -10.91
C CYS A 379 -3.30 -12.40 -10.89
N GLY A 380 -3.59 -13.59 -10.34
CA GLY A 380 -2.65 -14.73 -10.30
C GLY A 380 -1.92 -14.93 -8.96
N GLY A 381 -2.31 -14.20 -7.91
CA GLY A 381 -1.88 -14.44 -6.53
C GLY A 381 -2.57 -15.64 -5.88
N GLN A 382 -2.34 -15.81 -4.57
CA GLN A 382 -3.12 -16.75 -3.76
C GLN A 382 -4.53 -16.19 -3.52
N PHE A 383 -5.49 -17.05 -3.20
CA PHE A 383 -6.84 -16.57 -2.87
C PHE A 383 -6.86 -15.90 -1.49
N GLU A 384 -7.39 -14.69 -1.45
CA GLU A 384 -7.52 -13.84 -0.25
C GLU A 384 -8.89 -13.15 -0.22
N HIS A 385 -9.52 -13.10 0.96
CA HIS A 385 -10.81 -12.44 1.15
C HIS A 385 -10.70 -10.92 1.21
N GLN A 386 -9.59 -10.39 1.74
CA GLN A 386 -9.28 -8.97 1.86
C GLN A 386 -7.89 -8.68 1.30
N PRO A 387 -7.73 -8.68 -0.03
CA PRO A 387 -6.43 -8.44 -0.66
C PRO A 387 -5.93 -7.00 -0.40
N ASP A 388 -4.62 -6.84 -0.15
CA ASP A 388 -3.97 -5.53 0.01
C ASP A 388 -4.16 -4.67 -1.26
N ASN A 389 -4.06 -5.30 -2.44
CA ASN A 389 -4.43 -4.70 -3.72
C ASN A 389 -5.95 -4.81 -3.95
N TYR A 390 -6.71 -4.14 -3.09
CA TYR A 390 -8.17 -4.01 -3.19
C TYR A 390 -8.67 -3.28 -4.46
N PRO A 391 -7.87 -2.44 -5.17
CA PRO A 391 -8.25 -1.97 -6.51
C PRO A 391 -8.25 -3.09 -7.56
N PHE A 392 -7.70 -4.26 -7.23
CA PHE A 392 -7.44 -5.37 -8.16
C PHE A 392 -6.65 -4.92 -9.38
N PHE A 393 -5.66 -4.03 -9.19
CA PHE A 393 -4.84 -3.52 -10.28
C PHE A 393 -3.86 -4.59 -10.74
N CYS A 394 -4.13 -5.17 -11.91
CA CYS A 394 -3.27 -6.16 -12.54
C CYS A 394 -2.49 -5.51 -13.70
N ASP A 395 -1.25 -5.11 -13.47
CA ASP A 395 -0.38 -4.59 -14.53
C ASP A 395 1.03 -5.20 -14.49
N PRO A 396 1.40 -5.99 -15.52
CA PRO A 396 2.73 -6.58 -15.57
C PRO A 396 3.86 -5.55 -15.76
N LYS A 397 3.58 -4.35 -16.31
CA LYS A 397 4.57 -3.28 -16.45
C LYS A 397 4.94 -2.74 -15.07
N PHE A 398 3.94 -2.32 -14.31
CA PHE A 398 4.09 -1.92 -12.91
C PHE A 398 4.83 -2.98 -12.07
N ASP A 399 4.34 -4.22 -12.09
CA ASP A 399 4.89 -5.32 -11.29
C ASP A 399 6.39 -5.53 -11.53
N THR A 400 6.81 -5.42 -12.78
CA THR A 400 8.23 -5.61 -13.15
C THR A 400 9.11 -4.63 -12.40
N PHE A 401 8.74 -3.36 -12.31
CA PHE A 401 9.55 -2.35 -11.63
C PHE A 401 9.34 -2.36 -10.11
N ALA A 402 8.10 -2.54 -9.64
CA ALA A 402 7.80 -2.62 -8.21
C ALA A 402 8.50 -3.83 -7.56
N GLY A 403 8.43 -5.01 -8.19
CA GLY A 403 9.08 -6.22 -7.68
C GLY A 403 10.61 -6.12 -7.65
N ASN A 404 11.22 -5.50 -8.67
CA ASN A 404 12.68 -5.25 -8.67
C ASN A 404 13.08 -4.17 -7.64
N GLY A 405 12.22 -3.18 -7.39
CA GLY A 405 12.39 -2.19 -6.33
C GLY A 405 12.41 -2.85 -4.96
N GLU A 406 11.44 -3.72 -4.68
CA GLU A 406 11.34 -4.49 -3.45
C GLU A 406 12.56 -5.40 -3.29
N SER A 407 12.96 -6.13 -4.34
CA SER A 407 14.08 -7.08 -4.29
C SER A 407 15.46 -6.45 -4.52
N SER A 408 15.62 -5.15 -4.24
CA SER A 408 16.87 -4.44 -4.47
C SER A 408 17.93 -4.72 -3.40
N THR A 409 19.19 -4.38 -3.69
CA THR A 409 20.30 -4.59 -2.74
C THR A 409 20.47 -3.45 -1.73
N SER A 410 19.85 -2.29 -1.99
CA SER A 410 19.88 -1.10 -1.13
C SER A 410 18.72 -0.17 -1.45
N VAL A 411 18.34 0.69 -0.51
CA VAL A 411 17.32 1.73 -0.70
C VAL A 411 17.66 2.65 -1.89
N ALA A 412 18.94 3.02 -2.04
CA ALA A 412 19.40 3.87 -3.14
C ALA A 412 19.18 3.25 -4.53
N ALA A 413 19.23 1.91 -4.64
CA ALA A 413 18.91 1.19 -5.88
C ALA A 413 17.40 1.02 -6.08
N ALA A 414 16.63 0.92 -4.98
CA ALA A 414 15.19 0.72 -5.00
C ALA A 414 14.42 1.97 -5.44
N LEU A 415 14.77 3.16 -4.92
CA LEU A 415 14.05 4.42 -5.18
C LEU A 415 13.79 4.72 -6.66
N PRO A 416 14.77 4.66 -7.58
CA PRO A 416 14.50 4.94 -8.99
C PRO A 416 13.62 3.87 -9.67
N LEU A 417 13.60 2.63 -9.17
CA LEU A 417 12.71 1.57 -9.67
C LEU A 417 11.28 1.81 -9.22
N PHE A 418 11.07 2.17 -7.95
CA PHE A 418 9.74 2.56 -7.45
C PHE A 418 9.20 3.82 -8.11
N ALA A 419 10.05 4.80 -8.37
CA ALA A 419 9.66 5.98 -9.14
C ALA A 419 9.20 5.62 -10.56
N LYS A 420 9.88 4.67 -11.21
CA LYS A 420 9.45 4.17 -12.51
C LYS A 420 8.12 3.41 -12.43
N ALA A 421 7.91 2.63 -11.37
CA ALA A 421 6.66 1.94 -11.11
C ALA A 421 5.50 2.95 -10.88
N ALA A 422 5.71 3.98 -10.06
CA ALA A 422 4.73 5.04 -9.79
C ALA A 422 4.28 5.76 -11.07
N GLN A 423 5.24 6.13 -11.93
CA GLN A 423 4.97 6.73 -13.23
C GLN A 423 4.12 5.82 -14.11
N LEU A 424 4.50 4.55 -14.23
CA LEU A 424 3.76 3.58 -15.05
C LEU A 424 2.36 3.34 -14.49
N ALA A 425 2.20 3.23 -13.17
CA ALA A 425 0.91 3.14 -12.53
C ALA A 425 0.00 4.33 -12.86
N ALA A 426 0.51 5.57 -12.79
CA ALA A 426 -0.26 6.77 -13.12
C ALA A 426 -0.66 6.81 -14.61
N ILE A 427 0.19 6.32 -15.50
CA ILE A 427 -0.07 6.24 -16.95
C ILE A 427 -1.04 5.07 -17.25
N ASP A 428 -0.89 3.92 -16.63
CA ASP A 428 -1.65 2.70 -16.95
C ASP A 428 -2.96 2.58 -16.14
N GLY A 429 -3.36 3.67 -15.47
CA GLY A 429 -4.69 3.82 -14.88
C GLY A 429 -4.85 3.24 -13.47
N LEU A 430 -3.79 3.24 -12.66
CA LEU A 430 -3.93 3.03 -11.22
C LEU A 430 -4.77 4.17 -10.59
N ASN A 431 -5.23 3.96 -9.36
CA ASN A 431 -6.02 4.91 -8.55
C ASN A 431 -5.66 6.37 -8.78
N VAL A 432 -6.68 7.23 -8.88
CA VAL A 432 -6.51 8.68 -9.03
C VAL A 432 -6.10 9.27 -7.67
N PRO A 433 -4.83 9.71 -7.50
CA PRO A 433 -4.42 10.37 -6.28
C PRO A 433 -5.01 11.79 -6.25
N VAL A 434 -5.50 12.23 -5.09
CA VAL A 434 -6.11 13.55 -4.95
C VAL A 434 -5.29 14.44 -4.02
N TYR A 435 -5.02 13.97 -2.81
CA TYR A 435 -4.28 14.71 -1.81
C TYR A 435 -3.63 13.79 -0.78
N THR A 436 -2.52 14.26 -0.24
CA THR A 436 -1.83 13.72 0.94
C THR A 436 -1.84 14.81 2.02
N PRO A 437 -2.39 14.55 3.21
CA PRO A 437 -2.30 15.51 4.32
C PRO A 437 -0.83 15.73 4.75
N VAL A 438 -0.47 16.97 5.09
CA VAL A 438 0.88 17.32 5.59
C VAL A 438 0.99 17.19 7.12
N SER A 439 -0.14 17.24 7.81
CA SER A 439 -0.25 16.96 9.24
C SER A 439 -1.68 16.50 9.52
N GLN A 440 -1.85 15.25 9.93
CA GLN A 440 -3.17 14.63 9.96
C GLN A 440 -3.94 14.89 11.27
N PHE A 441 -3.26 15.12 12.40
CA PHE A 441 -3.88 15.11 13.73
C PHE A 441 -3.45 16.29 14.61
N ILE A 442 -4.39 16.79 15.42
CA ILE A 442 -4.18 17.83 16.43
C ILE A 442 -4.58 17.30 17.80
N GLU A 443 -3.77 17.60 18.81
CA GLU A 443 -4.02 17.17 20.19
C GLU A 443 -4.34 18.34 21.11
N LEU A 444 -5.01 18.05 22.22
CA LEU A 444 -5.30 19.07 23.22
C LEU A 444 -4.00 19.61 23.83
N ASN A 445 -3.91 20.93 23.96
CA ASN A 445 -2.78 21.58 24.63
C ASN A 445 -2.52 20.99 26.03
N GLY A 446 -3.52 20.45 26.74
CA GLY A 446 -3.29 19.83 28.04
C GLY A 446 -2.39 18.58 28.06
N TRP A 447 -1.88 18.12 26.92
CA TRP A 447 -0.87 17.05 26.79
C TRP A 447 0.52 17.57 26.37
N ASN A 448 0.62 18.84 25.96
CA ASN A 448 1.86 19.45 25.46
C ASN A 448 2.62 20.17 26.59
N LEU A 449 3.54 19.45 27.25
CA LEU A 449 4.34 20.00 28.35
C LEU A 449 5.21 21.21 27.93
N GLN A 450 5.44 21.48 26.63
CA GLN A 450 6.34 22.54 26.16
C GLN A 450 5.80 23.94 26.47
N GLN A 451 4.49 24.05 26.71
CA GLN A 451 3.86 25.30 27.11
C GLN A 451 4.06 25.63 28.60
N CYS A 452 4.61 24.72 29.39
CA CYS A 452 4.84 24.93 30.82
C CYS A 452 5.86 26.05 31.06
N THR A 453 5.52 27.03 31.91
CA THR A 453 6.45 28.09 32.32
C THR A 453 6.52 28.13 33.86
N GLY A 454 7.17 27.13 34.47
CA GLY A 454 7.22 27.08 35.95
C GLY A 454 8.04 25.94 36.54
N SER A 455 8.02 25.85 37.87
CA SER A 455 8.76 24.84 38.65
C SER A 455 8.11 23.45 38.68
N THR A 456 6.92 23.29 38.10
CA THR A 456 6.09 22.07 38.19
C THR A 456 6.26 21.13 36.99
N CYS A 457 6.70 21.65 35.85
CA CYS A 457 7.01 20.92 34.61
C CYS A 457 8.02 21.74 33.79
N ALA A 458 8.91 21.07 33.05
CA ALA A 458 9.94 21.76 32.27
C ALA A 458 9.37 22.24 30.90
N PRO A 459 9.66 23.49 30.46
CA PRO A 459 9.23 24.04 29.16
C PRO A 459 9.81 23.33 27.94
N THR A 460 10.81 22.48 28.17
CA THR A 460 11.50 21.69 27.15
C THR A 460 11.13 20.24 27.36
N GLN A 461 9.84 19.90 27.46
CA GLN A 461 9.34 18.52 27.56
C GLN A 461 7.96 18.48 26.89
N SER A 462 7.58 17.38 26.25
CA SER A 462 6.29 17.02 25.64
C SER A 462 5.97 15.62 26.16
N SER A 463 4.70 15.24 26.16
CA SER A 463 4.31 13.86 26.44
C SER A 463 3.80 13.13 25.19
N LEU A 464 3.68 13.87 24.10
CA LEU A 464 3.26 13.39 22.80
C LEU A 464 4.50 13.26 21.94
N VAL A 465 4.66 12.08 21.33
CA VAL A 465 5.75 11.79 20.42
C VAL A 465 5.22 11.91 19.00
N ASN A 466 5.65 12.95 18.31
CA ASN A 466 5.29 13.15 16.91
C ASN A 466 6.19 12.26 16.05
N THR A 467 5.68 11.09 15.64
CA THR A 467 6.35 10.22 14.68
C THR A 467 6.57 11.01 13.39
N LEU A 468 7.77 10.94 12.82
CA LEU A 468 8.06 11.54 11.54
C LEU A 468 7.10 10.96 10.49
N ASP A 469 6.62 11.80 9.58
CA ASP A 469 5.65 11.45 8.52
C ASP A 469 4.21 11.17 9.01
N HIS A 470 4.02 10.44 10.11
CA HIS A 470 2.69 10.10 10.66
C HIS A 470 2.12 11.10 11.67
N GLY A 471 3.00 11.82 12.36
CA GLY A 471 2.67 12.58 13.55
C GLY A 471 2.08 11.71 14.65
N ILE A 472 0.81 11.93 14.99
CA ILE A 472 0.09 11.22 16.05
C ILE A 472 -1.09 10.42 15.45
N GLU A 473 -0.85 9.85 14.26
CA GLU A 473 -1.85 9.09 13.52
C GLU A 473 -2.31 7.84 14.24
N ILE A 474 -3.62 7.60 14.19
CA ILE A 474 -4.26 6.35 14.65
C ILE A 474 -3.65 5.19 13.88
N GLY A 475 -3.10 4.20 14.59
CA GLY A 475 -2.41 3.06 14.01
C GLY A 475 -0.88 3.19 14.00
N ASN A 476 -0.33 4.41 14.14
CA ASN A 476 1.12 4.69 14.04
C ASN A 476 1.68 5.49 15.23
N ASP A 477 0.87 5.75 16.26
CA ASP A 477 1.23 6.58 17.42
C ASP A 477 1.56 5.78 18.68
N TYR A 478 2.03 4.54 18.51
CA TYR A 478 2.51 3.68 19.61
C TYR A 478 3.35 4.47 20.64
N TRP A 479 4.30 5.27 20.15
CA TRP A 479 5.16 6.10 20.98
C TRP A 479 4.40 7.18 21.76
N THR A 480 3.34 7.77 21.19
CA THR A 480 2.52 8.73 21.92
C THR A 480 1.69 8.04 22.99
N VAL A 481 0.96 6.96 22.67
CA VAL A 481 0.11 6.28 23.66
C VAL A 481 0.96 5.71 24.80
N LEU A 482 2.17 5.23 24.50
CA LEU A 482 3.13 4.78 25.51
C LEU A 482 3.59 5.92 26.45
N ASN A 483 3.75 7.15 25.96
CA ASN A 483 4.38 8.24 26.72
C ASN A 483 3.44 9.36 27.19
N ALA A 484 2.18 9.38 26.72
CA ALA A 484 1.22 10.46 26.95
C ALA A 484 0.93 10.71 28.43
N ARG A 485 1.04 11.99 28.84
CA ARG A 485 0.83 12.46 30.21
C ARG A 485 0.18 13.83 30.22
N GLN A 486 -0.78 13.99 31.10
CA GLN A 486 -1.45 15.26 31.27
C GLN A 486 -0.51 16.27 31.93
N ILE A 487 -0.60 17.53 31.50
CA ILE A 487 0.05 18.65 32.19
C ILE A 487 -0.59 18.82 33.57
N PRO A 488 0.17 18.70 34.67
CA PRO A 488 -0.38 18.85 36.01
C PRO A 488 -1.02 20.22 36.20
N GLY A 489 -2.30 20.24 36.59
CA GLY A 489 -3.05 21.47 36.87
C GLY A 489 -3.52 22.26 35.64
N TYR A 490 -3.41 21.71 34.42
CA TYR A 490 -3.92 22.36 33.23
C TYR A 490 -5.44 22.56 33.31
N THR A 491 -5.89 23.79 33.07
CA THR A 491 -7.30 24.16 33.05
C THR A 491 -7.65 24.72 31.67
N PRO A 492 -8.42 24.01 30.83
CA PRO A 492 -8.82 24.50 29.52
C PRO A 492 -9.84 25.64 29.62
N ALA A 493 -9.99 26.42 28.55
CA ALA A 493 -11.04 27.44 28.45
C ALA A 493 -12.47 26.86 28.48
N SER A 494 -12.63 25.61 28.03
CA SER A 494 -13.86 24.83 28.13
C SER A 494 -13.57 23.50 28.80
N SER A 495 -14.38 23.12 29.79
CA SER A 495 -14.23 21.85 30.51
C SER A 495 -14.39 20.62 29.62
N ALA A 496 -15.00 20.76 28.43
CA ALA A 496 -15.07 19.70 27.42
C ALA A 496 -13.69 19.29 26.88
N TYR A 497 -12.70 20.18 26.98
CA TYR A 497 -11.32 19.95 26.56
C TYR A 497 -10.38 19.64 27.73
N THR A 498 -10.94 19.15 28.85
CA THR A 498 -10.11 18.72 29.99
C THR A 498 -9.45 17.39 29.62
N PRO A 499 -8.10 17.29 29.67
CA PRO A 499 -7.39 16.04 29.41
C PRO A 499 -7.94 14.90 30.26
N GLY A 500 -8.10 13.71 29.67
CA GLY A 500 -8.71 12.54 30.32
C GLY A 500 -10.15 12.74 30.82
N GLY A 501 -10.82 13.84 30.45
CA GLY A 501 -12.07 14.27 31.04
C GLY A 501 -11.98 14.61 32.54
N GLY A 502 -10.80 15.00 33.03
CA GLY A 502 -10.54 15.36 34.42
C GLY A 502 -9.94 14.23 35.27
N ASP A 503 -9.78 13.03 34.73
CA ASP A 503 -9.02 11.95 35.38
C ASP A 503 -7.56 11.99 34.92
N PRO A 504 -6.58 12.28 35.81
CA PRO A 504 -5.17 12.37 35.44
C PRO A 504 -4.54 11.05 34.99
N ASN A 505 -5.19 9.91 35.25
CA ASN A 505 -4.69 8.57 34.89
C ASN A 505 -5.36 8.01 33.63
N MET A 506 -6.11 8.83 32.89
CA MET A 506 -6.87 8.39 31.73
C MET A 506 -6.42 9.13 30.46
N ILE A 507 -6.12 8.35 29.42
CA ILE A 507 -6.03 8.84 28.04
C ILE A 507 -7.41 8.62 27.41
N ARG A 508 -7.96 9.67 26.78
CA ARG A 508 -9.22 9.57 26.01
C ARG A 508 -8.91 9.88 24.56
N ARG A 509 -9.01 8.86 23.72
CA ARG A 509 -8.82 8.96 22.28
C ARG A 509 -10.15 8.77 21.57
N GLY A 510 -10.49 9.69 20.67
CA GLY A 510 -11.71 9.64 19.89
C GLY A 510 -11.43 9.12 18.49
N PHE A 511 -12.20 8.14 18.03
CA PHE A 511 -12.14 7.67 16.66
C PHE A 511 -13.24 8.35 15.83
N SER A 512 -12.88 8.77 14.61
CA SER A 512 -13.82 9.39 13.67
C SER A 512 -14.82 8.39 13.09
N GLU A 513 -14.48 7.10 13.14
CA GLU A 513 -15.33 5.98 12.73
C GLU A 513 -15.16 4.80 13.72
N THR A 514 -16.09 3.84 13.70
CA THR A 514 -16.01 2.63 14.52
C THR A 514 -14.97 1.65 13.94
N PRO A 515 -14.12 0.99 14.75
CA PRO A 515 -13.16 -0.02 14.27
C PRO A 515 -13.82 -1.23 13.61
N GLY A 516 -13.31 -1.65 12.44
CA GLY A 516 -13.80 -2.77 11.62
C GLY A 516 -13.72 -4.14 12.27
N GLY A 517 -12.74 -4.31 13.16
CA GLY A 517 -12.47 -5.53 13.90
C GLY A 517 -11.13 -5.44 14.62
N PHE A 518 -10.89 -6.38 15.52
CA PHE A 518 -9.66 -6.44 16.34
C PHE A 518 -8.82 -7.71 16.08
N SER A 519 -9.19 -8.51 15.08
CA SER A 519 -8.39 -9.65 14.65
C SER A 519 -7.16 -9.15 13.89
N PRO A 520 -5.93 -9.54 14.26
CA PRO A 520 -4.73 -9.22 13.49
C PRO A 520 -4.73 -9.75 12.05
N PHE A 521 -5.66 -10.66 11.73
CA PHE A 521 -5.81 -11.24 10.39
C PHE A 521 -6.82 -10.49 9.51
N THR A 522 -7.88 -9.90 10.09
CA THR A 522 -8.99 -9.31 9.32
C THR A 522 -9.21 -7.82 9.56
N ALA A 523 -8.49 -7.22 10.52
CA ALA A 523 -8.46 -5.78 10.69
C ALA A 523 -7.88 -5.11 9.44
N SER A 524 -8.64 -4.21 8.83
CA SER A 524 -8.33 -3.55 7.55
C SER A 524 -8.42 -2.03 7.63
N ASP A 525 -8.59 -1.49 8.83
CA ASP A 525 -8.65 -0.06 9.09
C ASP A 525 -7.70 0.33 10.22
N SER A 526 -7.25 1.58 10.18
CA SER A 526 -6.30 2.11 11.16
C SER A 526 -6.83 2.08 12.59
N TRP A 527 -8.15 2.19 12.81
CA TRP A 527 -8.72 2.20 14.16
C TRP A 527 -8.63 0.83 14.83
N GLY A 528 -8.84 -0.26 14.09
CA GLY A 528 -8.62 -1.63 14.58
C GLY A 528 -7.14 -1.92 14.80
N VAL A 529 -6.29 -1.54 13.84
CA VAL A 529 -4.84 -1.72 13.90
C VAL A 529 -4.22 -0.93 15.05
N ASP A 530 -4.75 0.24 15.39
CA ASP A 530 -4.34 1.02 16.55
C ASP A 530 -4.47 0.24 17.86
N VAL A 531 -5.62 -0.41 18.05
CA VAL A 531 -5.85 -1.23 19.25
C VAL A 531 -4.93 -2.46 19.24
N ILE A 532 -4.74 -3.08 18.07
CA ILE A 532 -3.84 -4.23 17.91
C ILE A 532 -2.40 -3.84 18.29
N SER A 533 -1.89 -2.70 17.82
CA SER A 533 -0.53 -2.24 18.11
C SER A 533 -0.31 -1.84 19.57
N GLN A 534 -1.39 -1.56 20.32
CA GLN A 534 -1.32 -1.34 21.77
C GLN A 534 -1.31 -2.66 22.57
N ILE A 535 -1.93 -3.72 22.06
CA ILE A 535 -2.09 -5.01 22.74
C ILE A 535 -0.92 -5.94 22.46
N TYR A 536 -0.46 -6.00 21.22
CA TYR A 536 0.60 -6.90 20.75
C TYR A 536 1.89 -6.11 20.51
N GLU A 537 3.03 -6.69 20.89
CA GLU A 537 4.33 -6.07 20.72
C GLU A 537 5.11 -6.70 19.53
N SER A 538 6.14 -6.01 19.04
CA SER A 538 6.96 -6.44 17.90
C SER A 538 8.43 -6.67 18.25
N LEU A 539 9.16 -7.39 17.37
CA LEU A 539 10.59 -7.66 17.56
C LEU A 539 11.41 -6.39 17.59
N LEU A 540 11.09 -5.48 16.68
CA LEU A 540 11.75 -4.20 16.45
C LEU A 540 10.74 -3.06 16.53
N HIS A 541 11.22 -1.90 16.98
CA HIS A 541 10.55 -0.63 16.82
C HIS A 541 11.43 0.36 16.07
N LEU A 542 10.81 1.20 15.25
CA LEU A 542 11.48 2.28 14.54
C LEU A 542 11.60 3.48 15.46
N ASN A 543 12.75 4.16 15.41
CA ASN A 543 12.92 5.45 16.05
C ASN A 543 11.94 6.44 15.39
N PRO A 544 11.01 7.03 16.16
CA PRO A 544 9.96 7.91 15.62
C PRO A 544 10.52 9.19 14.99
N LEU A 545 11.81 9.49 15.15
CA LEU A 545 12.43 10.73 14.67
C LEU A 545 13.28 10.57 13.41
N THR A 546 13.39 9.34 12.89
CA THR A 546 14.24 9.05 11.73
C THR A 546 13.38 8.70 10.53
N SER A 547 13.65 9.35 9.40
CA SER A 547 13.00 8.97 8.14
C SER A 547 13.54 7.63 7.68
N PHE A 548 12.75 6.93 6.88
CA PHE A 548 13.04 5.57 6.45
C PHE A 548 14.43 5.38 5.83
N GLY A 549 14.88 6.32 4.99
CA GLY A 549 16.22 6.29 4.39
C GLY A 549 17.39 6.33 5.40
N ASN A 550 17.12 6.71 6.65
CA ASN A 550 18.04 6.69 7.78
C ASN A 550 17.42 6.04 9.02
N ALA A 551 16.46 5.13 8.83
CA ALA A 551 15.71 4.51 9.91
C ALA A 551 16.67 3.94 10.96
N GLN A 552 16.48 4.36 12.21
CA GLN A 552 17.16 3.74 13.33
C GLN A 552 16.25 2.69 13.93
N VAL A 553 16.61 1.44 13.74
CA VAL A 553 15.83 0.30 14.24
C VAL A 553 16.32 -0.07 15.63
N VAL A 554 15.39 -0.31 16.55
CA VAL A 554 15.65 -0.62 17.96
C VAL A 554 15.22 -2.05 18.23
N ASP A 555 16.14 -2.90 18.70
CA ASP A 555 15.81 -4.22 19.21
C ASP A 555 14.86 -4.08 20.43
N TRP A 556 13.62 -4.55 20.25
CA TRP A 556 12.52 -4.32 21.19
C TRP A 556 12.10 -5.57 21.97
N GLN A 557 11.71 -6.66 21.32
CA GLN A 557 11.63 -7.99 21.97
C GLN A 557 12.93 -8.78 21.83
N THR A 558 13.89 -8.28 21.05
CA THR A 558 15.17 -8.94 20.81
C THR A 558 16.31 -8.34 21.62
N THR A 559 17.39 -9.11 21.74
CA THR A 559 18.69 -8.65 22.26
C THR A 559 19.66 -8.34 21.12
N SER A 560 19.46 -8.97 19.98
CA SER A 560 20.20 -8.77 18.73
C SER A 560 19.51 -9.51 17.59
N HIS A 561 19.83 -9.13 16.37
CA HIS A 561 19.50 -9.85 15.15
C HIS A 561 20.62 -9.72 14.11
N SER A 562 20.57 -10.53 13.05
CA SER A 562 21.52 -10.45 11.93
C SER A 562 20.87 -10.90 10.63
N SER A 563 21.42 -10.46 9.49
CA SER A 563 20.92 -10.79 8.15
C SER A 563 22.09 -11.12 7.21
N ALA A 564 21.96 -12.18 6.41
CA ALA A 564 22.97 -12.60 5.45
C ALA A 564 22.33 -13.13 4.15
N TYR A 565 22.76 -12.57 3.01
CA TYR A 565 22.30 -13.02 1.69
C TYR A 565 23.15 -14.20 1.15
N ASN A 566 22.49 -15.25 0.67
CA ASN A 566 23.10 -16.39 0.00
C ASN A 566 22.59 -16.51 -1.45
N PRO A 567 23.40 -16.14 -2.47
CA PRO A 567 22.99 -16.15 -3.88
C PRO A 567 22.78 -17.56 -4.47
N THR A 568 23.21 -18.61 -3.78
CA THR A 568 23.13 -20.01 -4.25
C THR A 568 22.03 -20.81 -3.60
N MET A 569 21.49 -20.33 -2.48
CA MET A 569 20.38 -20.97 -1.79
C MET A 569 19.11 -20.89 -2.64
N THR A 570 18.33 -21.96 -2.63
CA THR A 570 16.99 -21.98 -3.22
C THR A 570 15.97 -21.91 -2.09
N CYS A 571 15.01 -21.01 -2.23
CA CYS A 571 13.89 -20.81 -1.31
C CYS A 571 12.63 -20.57 -2.13
N SER A 572 11.49 -20.63 -1.47
CA SER A 572 10.18 -20.38 -2.09
C SER A 572 9.26 -19.74 -1.09
N SER A 573 8.58 -18.67 -1.48
CA SER A 573 7.42 -18.13 -0.75
C SER A 573 6.17 -18.23 -1.64
N PRO A 574 4.95 -18.10 -1.08
CA PRO A 574 3.73 -18.03 -1.88
C PRO A 574 3.73 -16.88 -2.89
N ALA A 575 4.32 -15.73 -2.54
CA ALA A 575 4.32 -14.52 -3.38
C ALA A 575 5.29 -14.60 -4.57
N THR A 576 6.46 -15.21 -4.39
CA THR A 576 7.51 -15.23 -5.43
C THR A 576 7.68 -16.58 -6.13
N GLY A 577 7.14 -17.66 -5.56
CA GLY A 577 7.49 -19.02 -5.95
C GLY A 577 8.98 -19.35 -5.73
N PRO A 578 9.49 -20.43 -6.35
CA PRO A 578 10.88 -20.86 -6.18
C PRO A 578 11.88 -19.89 -6.83
N VAL A 579 12.82 -19.38 -6.02
CA VAL A 579 13.87 -18.46 -6.46
C VAL A 579 15.26 -18.94 -6.02
N LYS A 580 16.30 -18.47 -6.71
CA LYS A 580 17.69 -18.59 -6.26
C LYS A 580 18.15 -17.26 -5.70
N GLY A 581 18.84 -17.29 -4.57
CA GLY A 581 19.18 -16.09 -3.81
C GLY A 581 18.19 -15.90 -2.67
N CYS A 582 18.63 -16.15 -1.46
CA CYS A 582 17.79 -16.08 -0.26
C CYS A 582 18.50 -15.32 0.84
N THR A 583 17.75 -14.59 1.64
CA THR A 583 18.27 -13.90 2.82
C THR A 583 17.96 -14.72 4.06
N VAL A 584 18.96 -14.98 4.90
CA VAL A 584 18.80 -15.69 6.17
C VAL A 584 18.96 -14.67 7.30
N GLN A 585 17.94 -14.56 8.14
CA GLN A 585 17.95 -13.75 9.33
C GLN A 585 17.96 -14.63 10.58
N LEU A 586 18.71 -14.20 11.59
CA LEU A 586 18.72 -14.81 12.93
C LEU A 586 18.26 -13.77 13.94
N TRP A 587 17.29 -14.14 14.77
CA TRP A 587 16.69 -13.28 15.78
C TRP A 587 16.85 -13.90 17.17
N HIS A 588 17.39 -13.14 18.11
CA HIS A 588 17.62 -13.58 19.49
C HIS A 588 16.70 -12.84 20.45
N LEU A 589 15.64 -13.52 20.91
CA LEU A 589 14.66 -12.98 21.83
C LEU A 589 15.25 -12.70 23.21
N ARG A 590 14.63 -11.74 23.90
CA ARG A 590 14.86 -11.51 25.33
C ARG A 590 14.24 -12.61 26.19
N ASN A 591 14.77 -12.74 27.41
CA ASN A 591 14.36 -13.78 28.36
C ASN A 591 13.22 -13.35 29.29
N ASP A 592 12.91 -12.05 29.35
CA ASP A 592 11.96 -11.45 30.30
C ASP A 592 10.59 -11.13 29.69
N LEU A 593 10.32 -11.65 28.49
CA LEU A 593 9.06 -11.43 27.78
C LEU A 593 7.98 -12.41 28.27
N ALA A 594 6.78 -11.88 28.50
CA ALA A 594 5.59 -12.67 28.82
C ALA A 594 4.34 -12.01 28.26
N PHE A 595 3.45 -12.83 27.72
CA PHE A 595 2.09 -12.43 27.38
C PHE A 595 1.31 -12.03 28.63
N GLN A 596 0.22 -11.31 28.45
CA GLN A 596 -0.64 -10.78 29.50
C GLN A 596 -1.32 -11.87 30.35
N ASP A 597 -1.33 -13.12 29.88
CA ASP A 597 -1.77 -14.30 30.64
C ASP A 597 -0.65 -14.95 31.49
N GLY A 598 0.56 -14.40 31.44
CA GLY A 598 1.75 -14.87 32.14
C GLY A 598 2.56 -15.94 31.39
N THR A 599 2.13 -16.37 30.21
CA THR A 599 2.88 -17.32 29.38
C THR A 599 4.13 -16.64 28.81
N PRO A 600 5.34 -17.23 28.92
CA PRO A 600 6.53 -16.63 28.32
C PRO A 600 6.43 -16.52 26.80
N VAL A 601 6.87 -15.39 26.24
CA VAL A 601 7.02 -15.26 24.77
C VAL A 601 8.27 -16.03 24.34
N THR A 602 8.13 -16.88 23.34
CA THR A 602 9.19 -17.78 22.84
C THR A 602 9.42 -17.60 21.34
N ALA A 603 10.48 -18.23 20.84
CA ALA A 603 10.75 -18.27 19.41
C ALA A 603 9.70 -19.07 18.60
N ASN A 604 8.89 -19.92 19.24
CA ASN A 604 7.77 -20.57 18.54
C ASN A 604 6.66 -19.56 18.22
N ASP A 605 6.34 -18.64 19.13
CA ASP A 605 5.35 -17.58 18.90
C ASP A 605 5.72 -16.72 17.70
N VAL A 606 7.01 -16.38 17.56
CA VAL A 606 7.52 -15.63 16.41
C VAL A 606 7.41 -16.44 15.11
N ALA A 607 7.84 -17.71 15.12
CA ALA A 607 7.75 -18.56 13.95
C ALA A 607 6.28 -18.77 13.52
N TYR A 608 5.38 -18.95 14.49
CA TYR A 608 3.95 -19.09 14.28
C TYR A 608 3.35 -17.80 13.71
N THR A 609 3.66 -16.64 14.28
CA THR A 609 3.20 -15.33 13.80
C THR A 609 3.58 -15.12 12.33
N LEU A 610 4.85 -15.29 11.98
CA LEU A 610 5.34 -15.02 10.62
C LEU A 610 4.71 -15.96 9.58
N LEU A 611 4.54 -17.24 9.91
CA LEU A 611 3.94 -18.21 8.99
C LEU A 611 2.43 -18.06 8.93
N SER A 612 1.76 -17.72 10.04
CA SER A 612 0.32 -17.51 10.06
C SER A 612 -0.08 -16.24 9.31
N TYR A 613 0.58 -15.10 9.48
CA TYR A 613 0.30 -13.91 8.66
C TYR A 613 0.57 -14.11 7.16
N ARG A 614 1.53 -14.97 6.82
CA ARG A 614 1.85 -15.30 5.43
C ARG A 614 0.81 -16.21 4.79
N ASP A 615 0.34 -17.20 5.54
CA ASP A 615 -0.52 -18.27 5.01
C ASP A 615 -2.00 -18.03 5.24
N VAL A 616 -2.37 -17.37 6.35
CA VAL A 616 -3.69 -16.78 6.67
C VAL A 616 -3.55 -15.28 6.40
N PRO A 617 -3.70 -14.82 5.15
CA PRO A 617 -3.17 -13.51 4.78
C PRO A 617 -3.87 -12.43 5.58
N SER A 618 -3.07 -11.71 6.37
CA SER A 618 -3.54 -10.56 7.15
C SER A 618 -3.75 -9.38 6.22
N ALA A 619 -4.92 -8.73 6.32
CA ALA A 619 -5.26 -7.55 5.52
C ALA A 619 -4.35 -6.32 5.77
N TRP A 620 -3.43 -6.39 6.73
CA TRP A 620 -2.46 -5.33 7.00
C TRP A 620 -1.02 -5.83 7.06
N PHE A 621 -0.79 -7.03 7.63
CA PHE A 621 0.55 -7.56 7.85
C PHE A 621 1.01 -8.57 6.79
N GLY A 622 0.12 -9.00 5.88
CA GLY A 622 0.42 -10.01 4.86
C GLY A 622 1.56 -9.61 3.92
N GLY A 623 1.52 -8.38 3.39
CA GLY A 623 2.59 -7.82 2.55
C GLY A 623 3.99 -7.88 3.18
N GLN A 624 4.10 -7.63 4.49
CA GLN A 624 5.36 -7.61 5.24
C GLN A 624 6.01 -9.01 5.32
N VAL A 625 5.20 -10.07 5.44
CA VAL A 625 5.71 -11.45 5.57
C VAL A 625 5.65 -12.25 4.27
N SER A 626 5.24 -11.63 3.17
CA SER A 626 5.05 -12.27 1.86
C SER A 626 6.31 -12.94 1.29
N SER A 627 7.50 -12.42 1.64
CA SER A 627 8.80 -12.98 1.25
C SER A 627 9.27 -14.13 2.16
N VAL A 628 8.61 -14.39 3.30
CA VAL A 628 9.01 -15.43 4.25
C VAL A 628 8.87 -16.80 3.61
N SER A 629 9.99 -17.47 3.38
CA SER A 629 10.05 -18.84 2.88
C SER A 629 9.88 -19.86 4.02
N SER A 630 10.55 -19.63 5.14
CA SER A 630 10.43 -20.46 6.34
C SER A 630 10.81 -19.68 7.59
N ALA A 631 10.16 -19.99 8.71
CA ALA A 631 10.61 -19.62 10.05
C ALA A 631 10.85 -20.91 10.84
N THR A 632 12.03 -21.06 11.44
CA THR A 632 12.43 -22.30 12.12
C THR A 632 13.14 -21.98 13.42
N VAL A 633 12.73 -22.64 14.49
CA VAL A 633 13.28 -22.41 15.81
C VAL A 633 14.49 -23.28 16.06
N LEU A 634 15.59 -22.69 16.54
CA LEU A 634 16.88 -23.35 16.65
C LEU A 634 17.15 -23.97 18.02
N ASP A 635 16.45 -23.53 19.07
CA ASP A 635 16.78 -23.82 20.46
C ASP A 635 15.57 -24.15 21.36
N CYS A 636 14.55 -24.88 20.85
CA CYS A 636 13.37 -25.30 21.65
C CYS A 636 13.37 -26.78 22.10
N GLY A 637 14.54 -27.41 22.21
CA GLY A 637 14.66 -28.77 22.76
C GLY A 637 14.51 -28.83 24.29
N THR A 638 14.36 -30.04 24.85
CA THR A 638 14.35 -30.25 26.31
C THR A 638 15.56 -29.60 26.98
N GLY A 639 15.32 -28.64 27.87
CA GLY A 639 16.38 -27.89 28.58
C GLY A 639 17.00 -26.74 27.80
N GLN A 640 16.48 -26.39 26.63
CA GLN A 640 16.90 -25.23 25.83
C GLN A 640 15.96 -24.04 26.05
N PRO A 641 16.43 -22.79 25.84
CA PRO A 641 15.70 -21.59 26.23
C PRO A 641 14.54 -21.22 25.30
N CYS A 642 14.52 -21.72 24.06
CA CYS A 642 13.50 -21.43 23.05
C CYS A 642 13.43 -19.94 22.69
N LYS A 643 14.58 -19.34 22.33
CA LYS A 643 14.79 -17.90 22.15
C LYS A 643 15.47 -17.52 20.84
N THR A 644 15.76 -18.46 19.96
CA THR A 644 16.43 -18.19 18.69
C THR A 644 15.61 -18.71 17.52
N VAL A 645 15.14 -17.81 16.67
CA VAL A 645 14.44 -18.15 15.42
C VAL A 645 15.29 -17.76 14.20
N GLN A 646 15.33 -18.67 13.23
CA GLN A 646 15.88 -18.42 11.90
C GLN A 646 14.74 -18.16 10.94
N VAL A 647 14.78 -17.02 10.26
CA VAL A 647 13.83 -16.66 9.20
C VAL A 647 14.58 -16.66 7.87
N VAL A 648 14.03 -17.36 6.88
CA VAL A 648 14.57 -17.38 5.51
C VAL A 648 13.60 -16.64 4.62
N LEU A 649 14.09 -15.64 3.91
CA LEU A 649 13.33 -14.79 3.00
C LEU A 649 13.73 -15.11 1.55
N ALA A 650 12.73 -15.09 0.67
CA ALA A 650 12.92 -15.15 -0.77
C ALA A 650 13.54 -13.82 -1.24
N GLN A 651 14.65 -13.91 -1.97
CA GLN A 651 15.38 -12.77 -2.52
C GLN A 651 16.05 -11.89 -1.43
N GLN A 652 16.72 -10.84 -1.87
CA GLN A 652 17.29 -9.81 -1.02
C GLN A 652 16.40 -8.58 -1.10
N SER A 653 16.15 -7.92 0.02
CA SER A 653 15.41 -6.65 0.07
C SER A 653 16.03 -5.79 1.18
N PRO A 654 16.14 -4.45 1.00
CA PRO A 654 16.61 -3.56 2.05
C PRO A 654 15.52 -3.33 3.13
N PHE A 655 14.29 -3.78 2.88
CA PHE A 655 13.12 -3.58 3.74
C PHE A 655 12.84 -4.79 4.66
N SER A 656 13.38 -5.95 4.29
CA SER A 656 13.18 -7.25 4.95
C SER A 656 13.38 -7.28 6.47
N GLU A 657 14.32 -6.50 7.01
CA GLU A 657 14.57 -6.45 8.45
C GLU A 657 13.40 -5.80 9.19
N ILE A 658 12.93 -4.66 8.67
CA ILE A 658 11.81 -3.91 9.24
C ILE A 658 10.54 -4.72 9.08
N TYR A 659 10.24 -5.24 7.88
CA TYR A 659 9.03 -6.02 7.64
C TYR A 659 8.88 -7.23 8.58
N VAL A 660 9.94 -8.01 8.80
CA VAL A 660 9.90 -9.13 9.75
C VAL A 660 9.90 -8.63 11.20
N GLY A 661 10.58 -7.52 11.46
CA GLY A 661 10.79 -7.00 12.79
C GLY A 661 9.57 -6.29 13.40
N THR A 662 8.74 -5.65 12.59
CA THR A 662 7.67 -4.74 13.07
C THR A 662 6.27 -5.36 13.10
N VAL A 663 6.12 -6.63 12.69
CA VAL A 663 4.81 -7.29 12.80
C VAL A 663 4.44 -7.56 14.27
N PRO A 664 3.15 -7.43 14.66
CA PRO A 664 2.72 -7.74 16.02
C PRO A 664 2.78 -9.25 16.29
N ILE A 665 3.51 -9.65 17.33
CA ILE A 665 3.70 -11.05 17.72
C ILE A 665 2.46 -11.58 18.46
N ILE A 666 1.88 -12.66 17.95
CA ILE A 666 0.70 -13.31 18.53
C ILE A 666 1.09 -14.58 19.31
N PRO A 667 0.36 -14.92 20.40
CA PRO A 667 0.60 -16.14 21.18
C PRO A 667 0.20 -17.41 20.44
N GLU A 668 1.17 -18.28 20.13
CA GLU A 668 0.92 -19.55 19.43
C GLU A 668 -0.10 -20.39 20.19
N HIS A 669 0.01 -20.48 21.52
CA HIS A 669 -0.87 -21.33 22.33
C HIS A 669 -2.35 -20.91 22.32
N ILE A 670 -2.66 -19.69 21.88
CA ILE A 670 -4.04 -19.18 21.73
C ILE A 670 -4.50 -19.28 20.28
N TRP A 671 -3.64 -18.91 19.33
CA TRP A 671 -4.01 -18.77 17.92
C TRP A 671 -3.85 -20.07 17.12
N GLU A 672 -2.92 -20.96 17.48
CA GLU A 672 -2.74 -22.27 16.83
C GLU A 672 -4.01 -23.12 16.79
N PRO A 673 -4.79 -23.25 17.88
CA PRO A 673 -6.04 -23.99 17.85
C PRO A 673 -7.12 -23.38 16.93
N ILE A 674 -6.98 -22.10 16.56
CA ILE A 674 -7.99 -21.31 15.83
C ILE A 674 -7.63 -21.24 14.33
N CYS A 675 -6.37 -20.93 14.02
CA CYS A 675 -5.89 -20.83 12.64
C CYS A 675 -5.38 -22.18 12.08
N GLY A 676 -4.89 -23.04 12.97
CA GLY A 676 -4.32 -24.36 12.70
C GLY A 676 -2.80 -24.45 12.92
N PRO A 677 -2.25 -25.67 12.97
CA PRO A 677 -0.85 -25.94 13.29
C PRO A 677 0.10 -25.70 12.12
N ILE A 678 1.38 -25.47 12.43
CA ILE A 678 2.46 -25.49 11.44
C ILE A 678 2.71 -26.93 10.97
N VAL A 679 2.60 -27.17 9.67
CA VAL A 679 2.95 -28.42 9.00
C VAL A 679 3.88 -28.10 7.84
N ASN A 680 5.11 -28.63 7.88
CA ASN A 680 6.13 -28.41 6.83
C ASN A 680 6.38 -26.91 6.52
N ASN A 681 6.50 -26.08 7.56
CA ASN A 681 6.67 -24.62 7.45
C ASN A 681 5.50 -23.91 6.74
N ALA A 682 4.28 -24.42 6.86
CA ALA A 682 3.07 -23.76 6.38
C ALA A 682 1.88 -24.01 7.33
N ILE A 683 0.81 -23.20 7.22
CA ILE A 683 -0.49 -23.42 7.88
C ILE A 683 -1.51 -23.95 6.85
N PRO A 684 -1.71 -25.27 6.70
CA PRO A 684 -2.50 -25.83 5.60
C PRO A 684 -4.00 -25.51 5.65
N SER A 685 -4.52 -25.22 6.84
CA SER A 685 -5.94 -24.89 7.08
C SER A 685 -6.28 -23.43 6.82
N ALA A 686 -5.30 -22.61 6.45
CA ALA A 686 -5.37 -21.16 6.61
C ALA A 686 -6.64 -20.51 6.03
N SER A 687 -6.92 -20.75 4.74
CA SER A 687 -8.09 -20.19 4.03
C SER A 687 -9.45 -20.75 4.49
N SER A 688 -9.46 -21.75 5.36
CA SER A 688 -10.68 -22.38 5.91
C SER A 688 -10.78 -22.25 7.43
N SER A 689 -9.78 -21.62 8.06
CA SER A 689 -9.68 -21.47 9.51
C SER A 689 -10.56 -20.34 10.01
N GLN A 690 -10.84 -20.30 11.32
CA GLN A 690 -11.60 -19.20 11.91
C GLN A 690 -10.83 -17.87 11.84
N CYS A 691 -9.51 -17.89 11.73
CA CYS A 691 -8.70 -16.68 11.58
C CYS A 691 -8.93 -15.96 10.23
N ALA A 692 -9.36 -16.69 9.20
CA ALA A 692 -9.73 -16.11 7.90
C ALA A 692 -11.19 -15.63 7.84
N ASP A 693 -12.00 -15.88 8.88
CA ASP A 693 -13.42 -15.48 8.93
C ASP A 693 -13.56 -14.01 9.32
N LEU A 694 -14.13 -13.20 8.42
CA LEU A 694 -14.38 -11.76 8.65
C LEU A 694 -15.32 -11.46 9.82
N SER A 695 -16.10 -12.46 10.27
CA SER A 695 -16.98 -12.34 11.43
C SER A 695 -16.31 -12.78 12.75
N PHE A 696 -15.06 -13.27 12.68
CA PHE A 696 -14.31 -13.66 13.85
C PHE A 696 -13.90 -12.45 14.68
N ASP A 697 -14.33 -12.45 15.94
CA ASP A 697 -14.11 -11.34 16.86
C ASP A 697 -13.35 -11.83 18.11
N PRO A 698 -12.03 -11.59 18.20
CA PRO A 698 -11.24 -12.02 19.34
C PRO A 698 -11.60 -11.28 20.65
N LEU A 699 -12.16 -10.07 20.56
CA LEU A 699 -12.64 -9.32 21.74
C LEU A 699 -13.81 -10.06 22.39
N ARG A 700 -14.74 -10.56 21.57
CA ARG A 700 -15.88 -11.37 22.03
C ARG A 700 -15.48 -12.70 22.61
N GLN A 701 -14.45 -13.34 22.04
CA GLN A 701 -13.95 -14.63 22.51
C GLN A 701 -13.12 -14.50 23.79
N GLY A 702 -12.72 -13.28 24.16
CA GLY A 702 -11.88 -13.06 25.33
C GLY A 702 -10.42 -13.48 25.10
N ILE A 703 -9.92 -13.34 23.87
CA ILE A 703 -8.59 -13.82 23.48
C ILE A 703 -7.67 -12.72 22.95
N LEU A 704 -8.03 -11.44 23.12
CA LEU A 704 -7.14 -10.30 22.84
C LEU A 704 -6.04 -10.20 23.90
N ILE A 705 -5.17 -11.20 23.91
CA ILE A 705 -4.05 -11.38 24.81
C ILE A 705 -2.80 -11.18 23.97
N GLY A 706 -2.05 -10.12 24.25
CA GLY A 706 -0.74 -9.87 23.67
C GLY A 706 0.31 -9.70 24.76
N ASP A 707 1.41 -9.04 24.47
CA ASP A 707 2.50 -8.74 25.39
C ASP A 707 2.89 -7.26 25.39
N GLY A 708 2.06 -6.42 24.76
CA GLY A 708 2.21 -4.97 24.69
C GLY A 708 1.82 -4.24 25.99
N PRO A 709 1.96 -2.90 25.99
CA PRO A 709 1.77 -2.06 27.18
C PRO A 709 0.32 -1.96 27.67
N TRP A 710 -0.67 -2.30 26.82
CA TRP A 710 -2.09 -2.21 27.15
C TRP A 710 -2.79 -3.56 27.01
N GLN A 711 -3.64 -3.87 27.98
CA GLN A 711 -4.41 -5.11 28.03
C GLN A 711 -5.91 -4.84 28.04
N CYS A 712 -6.64 -5.71 27.35
CA CYS A 712 -8.08 -5.72 27.35
C CYS A 712 -8.57 -6.57 28.54
N ILE A 713 -9.18 -5.93 29.54
CA ILE A 713 -9.70 -6.62 30.73
C ILE A 713 -11.21 -6.50 30.77
N VAL A 714 -11.90 -7.60 31.09
CA VAL A 714 -13.36 -7.58 31.27
C VAL A 714 -13.73 -6.58 32.36
N VAL A 715 -14.51 -5.57 31.96
CA VAL A 715 -14.83 -4.42 32.81
C VAL A 715 -15.77 -4.82 33.96
N PRO A 716 -15.70 -4.14 35.12
CA PRO A 716 -16.53 -4.45 36.27
C PRO A 716 -18.04 -4.48 35.94
N GLY A 717 -18.75 -5.48 36.44
CA GLY A 717 -20.19 -5.65 36.20
C GLY A 717 -20.56 -6.62 35.06
N HIS A 718 -19.57 -7.08 34.27
CA HIS A 718 -19.77 -8.15 33.29
C HIS A 718 -19.47 -9.55 33.85
N PRO A 719 -20.00 -10.63 33.25
CA PRO A 719 -19.55 -11.99 33.54
C PRO A 719 -18.04 -12.12 33.38
N ASN A 720 -17.36 -12.77 34.33
CA ASN A 720 -15.90 -12.92 34.35
C ASN A 720 -15.11 -11.61 34.43
N ALA A 721 -15.65 -10.57 35.08
CA ALA A 721 -14.93 -9.33 35.37
C ALA A 721 -13.51 -9.61 35.91
N GLY A 722 -12.52 -8.92 35.34
CA GLY A 722 -11.10 -9.14 35.63
C GLY A 722 -10.40 -10.19 34.74
N HIS A 723 -11.11 -10.89 33.85
CA HIS A 723 -10.48 -11.75 32.86
C HIS A 723 -9.71 -10.93 31.82
N VAL A 724 -8.47 -11.35 31.54
CA VAL A 724 -7.60 -10.74 30.53
C VAL A 724 -7.94 -11.34 29.16
N GLY A 725 -7.98 -10.52 28.12
CA GLY A 725 -8.37 -10.91 26.77
C GLY A 725 -9.73 -10.36 26.31
N GLY A 726 -10.51 -9.79 27.23
CA GLY A 726 -11.80 -9.15 26.96
C GLY A 726 -13.03 -10.03 27.20
N PRO A 727 -14.25 -9.52 26.92
CA PRO A 727 -14.51 -8.22 26.27
C PRO A 727 -14.31 -7.00 27.19
N CYS A 728 -13.57 -6.00 26.73
CA CYS A 728 -13.34 -4.71 27.38
C CYS A 728 -14.13 -3.54 26.75
N GLY A 729 -15.17 -3.84 25.97
CA GLY A 729 -16.09 -2.85 25.41
C GLY A 729 -17.18 -2.43 26.40
N GLU A 730 -17.58 -1.16 26.35
CA GLU A 730 -18.76 -0.62 27.04
C GLU A 730 -19.72 -0.02 26.02
N GLY A 731 -20.86 -0.70 25.79
CA GLY A 731 -21.89 -0.30 24.83
C GLY A 731 -22.61 -1.48 24.16
N CYS A 732 -23.62 -1.17 23.32
CA CYS A 732 -24.68 -2.04 22.76
C CYS A 732 -25.49 -2.91 23.80
N ASP A 733 -26.78 -2.57 24.03
CA ASP A 733 -27.82 -3.32 24.79
C ASP A 733 -27.37 -4.18 26.00
N PHE A 734 -27.00 -3.51 27.09
CA PHE A 734 -26.99 -4.11 28.43
C PHE A 734 -28.42 -4.19 28.97
N ILE A 735 -29.06 -5.37 28.91
CA ILE A 735 -30.17 -5.72 29.81
C ILE A 735 -29.58 -6.43 31.04
N PRO A 736 -29.65 -5.83 32.24
CA PRO A 736 -29.18 -6.49 33.46
C PRO A 736 -29.94 -7.80 33.68
N GLY A 737 -29.23 -8.93 33.74
CA GLY A 737 -29.81 -10.26 34.05
C GLY A 737 -29.82 -11.26 32.89
N THR A 738 -29.39 -10.87 31.69
CA THR A 738 -29.10 -11.80 30.57
C THR A 738 -27.60 -11.85 30.31
N GLN A 739 -27.03 -13.04 30.12
CA GLN A 739 -25.63 -13.23 29.73
C GLN A 739 -25.34 -12.34 28.51
N CYS A 740 -24.36 -11.43 28.61
CA CYS A 740 -24.01 -10.55 27.50
C CYS A 740 -23.37 -11.37 26.38
N LEU A 741 -24.18 -11.90 25.48
CA LEU A 741 -23.72 -12.54 24.25
C LEU A 741 -23.29 -11.47 23.21
N SER A 742 -23.54 -10.17 23.43
CA SER A 742 -23.37 -9.09 22.44
C SER A 742 -22.23 -8.10 22.70
N CYS A 743 -21.52 -8.15 23.84
CA CYS A 743 -20.52 -7.16 24.25
C CYS A 743 -19.19 -7.17 23.42
N GLY A 744 -19.13 -7.91 22.31
CA GLY A 744 -17.92 -8.04 21.47
C GLY A 744 -17.80 -6.98 20.37
N VAL A 745 -18.92 -6.50 19.83
CA VAL A 745 -18.92 -5.54 18.72
C VAL A 745 -19.06 -4.13 19.28
N ILE A 746 -18.07 -3.26 19.06
CA ILE A 746 -18.17 -1.83 19.40
C ILE A 746 -19.16 -1.18 18.41
N CYS A 747 -20.20 -0.51 18.90
CA CYS A 747 -21.15 0.27 18.11
C CYS A 747 -20.72 1.75 18.03
N PRO A 748 -21.22 2.54 17.06
CA PRO A 748 -21.04 3.99 17.06
C PRO A 748 -21.53 4.63 18.36
N GLY A 749 -20.63 5.32 19.07
CA GLY A 749 -20.90 5.97 20.36
C GLY A 749 -20.45 5.18 21.59
N ASP A 750 -19.97 3.95 21.40
CA ASP A 750 -19.45 3.09 22.46
C ASP A 750 -18.00 3.42 22.83
N LYS A 751 -17.47 2.71 23.83
CA LYS A 751 -16.10 2.86 24.31
C LYS A 751 -15.39 1.51 24.38
N LEU A 752 -14.08 1.54 24.13
CA LEU A 752 -13.16 0.45 24.45
C LEU A 752 -12.29 0.88 25.63
N LEU A 753 -12.18 0.04 26.66
CA LEU A 753 -11.41 0.34 27.87
C LEU A 753 -10.17 -0.56 27.97
N LEU A 754 -9.03 -0.03 27.53
CA LEU A 754 -7.75 -0.68 27.73
C LEU A 754 -7.15 -0.27 29.07
N SER A 755 -6.57 -1.24 29.78
CA SER A 755 -5.88 -1.03 31.05
C SER A 755 -4.38 -1.22 30.87
N ARG A 756 -3.57 -0.51 31.64
CA ARG A 756 -2.12 -0.70 31.66
C ARG A 756 -1.75 -2.15 32.00
N TYR A 757 -0.76 -2.71 31.32
CA TYR A 757 -0.15 -3.98 31.69
C TYR A 757 1.07 -3.76 32.61
N GLU A 758 0.88 -4.02 33.91
CA GLU A 758 1.90 -3.74 34.94
C GLU A 758 3.15 -4.64 34.85
N GLN A 759 3.09 -5.76 34.11
CA GLN A 759 4.23 -6.66 33.89
C GLN A 759 4.86 -6.49 32.51
N TYR A 760 4.52 -5.42 31.79
CA TYR A 760 5.08 -5.13 30.49
C TYR A 760 6.62 -5.08 30.55
N SER A 761 7.30 -5.78 29.63
CA SER A 761 8.74 -6.07 29.69
C SER A 761 9.63 -4.83 29.60
N ARG A 762 9.13 -3.76 28.97
CA ARG A 762 9.81 -2.45 28.90
C ARG A 762 9.43 -1.52 30.05
N CYS A 763 8.63 -2.02 30.98
CA CYS A 763 8.18 -1.37 32.19
C CYS A 763 7.44 -0.05 31.92
N CYS A 764 7.38 0.75 32.96
CA CYS A 764 6.50 1.86 33.16
C CYS A 764 7.20 3.16 32.71
N PRO A 765 6.59 4.00 31.85
CA PRO A 765 7.17 5.29 31.45
C PRO A 765 7.54 6.16 32.67
N ASP A 766 6.79 6.05 33.76
CA ASP A 766 6.90 6.80 35.02
C ASP A 766 7.87 6.20 36.05
N ASP A 767 8.41 4.99 35.81
CA ASP A 767 9.42 4.42 36.69
C ASP A 767 10.83 4.86 36.26
N THR A 768 11.32 5.91 36.91
CA THR A 768 12.66 6.48 36.69
C THR A 768 13.82 5.55 37.08
N SER A 769 13.54 4.44 37.77
CA SER A 769 14.57 3.50 38.25
C SER A 769 15.01 2.48 37.20
N THR A 770 14.27 2.35 36.09
CA THR A 770 14.56 1.38 35.05
C THR A 770 15.64 1.89 34.10
N SER A 771 16.51 1.00 33.59
CA SER A 771 17.48 1.36 32.55
C SER A 771 16.81 1.80 31.24
N LEU A 772 15.53 1.47 31.08
CA LEU A 772 14.69 1.77 29.93
C LEU A 772 13.90 3.07 30.09
N TYR A 773 13.92 3.69 31.27
CA TYR A 773 13.38 5.04 31.46
C TYR A 773 13.94 5.96 30.40
N LYS A 774 15.22 5.86 30.01
CA LYS A 774 15.83 6.67 28.93
C LYS A 774 15.18 6.56 27.54
N LEU A 775 14.40 5.51 27.29
CA LEU A 775 13.65 5.32 26.04
C LEU A 775 12.24 5.93 26.10
N SER A 776 11.74 6.33 27.28
CA SER A 776 10.53 7.18 27.39
C SER A 776 10.78 8.65 26.99
N TRP A 777 11.91 8.92 26.35
CA TRP A 777 12.44 10.24 25.96
C TRP A 777 12.71 10.24 24.45
N ALA A 778 11.85 9.58 23.67
CA ALA A 778 12.01 9.40 22.22
C ALA A 778 11.86 10.70 21.41
N ASP A 779 12.06 11.87 22.03
CA ASP A 779 12.07 13.19 21.40
C ASP A 779 13.48 13.77 21.25
N LYS A 780 13.67 14.42 20.11
CA LYS A 780 14.91 14.82 19.48
C LYS A 780 15.70 15.83 20.30
N ASN A 781 15.04 16.72 21.05
CA ASN A 781 15.73 17.76 21.81
C ASN A 781 15.66 17.53 23.32
N ASN A 782 15.32 16.31 23.75
CA ASN A 782 15.00 16.04 25.15
C ASN A 782 13.85 16.94 25.63
N ASP A 783 12.99 17.30 24.66
CA ASP A 783 11.83 18.15 24.75
C ASP A 783 10.50 17.44 24.68
N GLY A 784 10.53 16.12 24.96
CA GLY A 784 9.39 15.25 25.21
C GLY A 784 9.44 13.87 24.61
#